data_AF-A0A524ATV8-F1
#
_entry.id   AF-A0A524ATV8-F1
#
_cell.length_a   1.000
_cell.length_b   1.000
_cell.length_c   1.000
_cell.angle_alpha   90.00
_cell.angle_beta   90.00
_cell.angle_gamma   90.00
#
_symmetry.space_group_name_H-M   'P 1'
#
loop_
_entity.id
_entity.type
_entity.pdbx_description
1 polymer ?
#
loop_
_entity_poly.entity_id
_entity_poly.type
_entity_poly.pdbx_seq_one_letter_code
_entity_poly.pdbx_strand_id
1 'polypeptide(L)'
;RSMWVGTFHGLAHRLLRAHPIEANLSAQFQILDQQDQFRIVKRLMKENQVDESKFPVRKIQWFINQQKDEGIRPGDINAGYNYFVKQSVKVFELYEAHCKANELIDFAELLVRSYELLKNNAELLTHYRNRFEHILVDEFQDTNTIQYKWIKLLSSGKNQIFCVGDDDQSIYGWRGAKIENIQKLESDFHPIQTIRLEQNYRSTGNILGASNALIANNSNRLGKSLWTDSGDGDLIDVYEARTETDEADYVVSTIQKYIDGGISPNDCAILYRSNAQSRGFEERLIKYNIPYVIYGGLRFFERAEIKDALCYLRLMESSADSVAFERVVNFPTRGIGNATIEKVREFARDNHTNLFQAAVAISPSLPTRASNALTGFTQLIEQMCDDAKHLELSEKVAYLIKASGLIEHYSNDKTDKAGSKKENLEELIAAAKQYVHEDDSEMNEVVGFISLASLDSSGDTNAPENQNVQLMTIHSAKGLEFPNVFLTGMEEDLFPSRQSKDEPHLMDEERRLCYVGMTRAMKKLSLSFAIKRFLHGQSLYAYPSRFLDEIPTEYINSVKQKFGATIQNYQEDDIFNQDIEPEGQGQLSIGVAVKHGKFGFGTVLNFEGEGDSARIQIKFKQAGTKWLIASYANLEYV
;
A
#
# COMPACT_ATOMS: atom_id res chain seq x y z
N ARG A 1 -2.70 8.01 43.01
CA ARG A 1 -3.35 7.15 41.98
C ARG A 1 -3.21 7.89 40.65
N SER A 2 -2.43 7.38 39.70
CA SER A 2 -2.27 8.00 38.37
C SER A 2 -3.19 7.31 37.35
N MET A 3 -3.73 8.11 36.42
CA MET A 3 -4.53 7.64 35.29
C MET A 3 -3.70 6.69 34.39
N TRP A 4 -4.36 5.69 33.80
CA TRP A 4 -3.75 4.83 32.78
C TRP A 4 -4.28 5.27 31.42
N VAL A 5 -3.39 5.83 30.59
CA VAL A 5 -3.69 6.26 29.22
C VAL A 5 -2.68 5.58 28.30
N GLY A 6 -3.16 4.97 27.22
CA GLY A 6 -2.33 4.28 26.26
C GLY A 6 -3.13 3.32 25.39
N THR A 7 -2.46 2.72 24.41
CA THR A 7 -3.04 1.69 23.55
C THR A 7 -3.27 0.39 24.31
N PHE A 8 -4.13 -0.50 23.79
CA PHE A 8 -4.34 -1.85 24.36
C PHE A 8 -3.02 -2.58 24.63
N HIS A 9 -2.10 -2.57 23.66
CA HIS A 9 -0.80 -3.23 23.79
C HIS A 9 0.09 -2.57 24.84
N GLY A 10 0.09 -1.23 24.93
CA GLY A 10 0.84 -0.52 25.95
C GLY A 10 0.35 -0.82 27.37
N LEU A 11 -0.97 -0.87 27.56
CA LEU A 11 -1.58 -1.20 28.85
C LEU A 11 -1.42 -2.68 29.22
N ALA A 12 -1.54 -3.59 28.24
CA ALA A 12 -1.26 -5.02 28.39
C ALA A 12 0.20 -5.26 28.81
N HIS A 13 1.15 -4.63 28.12
CA HIS A 13 2.56 -4.69 28.48
C HIS A 13 2.80 -4.18 29.91
N ARG A 14 2.20 -3.04 30.28
CA ARG A 14 2.30 -2.48 31.64
C ARG A 14 1.73 -3.45 32.69
N LEU A 15 0.62 -4.10 32.40
CA LEU A 15 0.00 -5.10 33.29
C LEU A 15 0.92 -6.31 33.50
N LEU A 16 1.45 -6.88 32.42
CA LEU A 16 2.36 -8.04 32.48
C LEU A 16 3.67 -7.72 33.19
N ARG A 17 4.21 -6.50 33.02
CA ARG A 17 5.41 -6.06 33.74
C ARG A 17 5.17 -5.83 35.24
N ALA A 18 3.95 -5.51 35.63
CA ALA A 18 3.58 -5.35 37.03
C ALA A 18 3.39 -6.69 37.75
N HIS A 19 2.98 -7.74 37.02
CA HIS A 19 2.68 -9.08 37.56
C HIS A 19 3.37 -10.20 36.75
N PRO A 20 4.70 -10.17 36.59
CA PRO A 20 5.40 -11.14 35.75
C PRO A 20 5.28 -12.56 36.32
N ILE A 21 5.37 -12.73 37.63
CA ILE A 21 5.32 -14.04 38.29
C ILE A 21 3.96 -14.70 38.07
N GLU A 22 2.87 -13.98 38.32
CA GLU A 22 1.50 -14.45 38.13
C GLU A 22 1.19 -14.70 36.65
N ALA A 23 1.84 -13.95 35.75
CA ALA A 23 1.75 -14.18 34.31
C ALA A 23 2.60 -15.35 33.82
N ASN A 24 3.34 -16.06 34.70
CA ASN A 24 4.34 -17.07 34.35
C ASN A 24 5.42 -16.52 33.39
N LEU A 25 5.91 -15.31 33.69
CA LEU A 25 6.95 -14.59 32.97
C LEU A 25 8.14 -14.28 33.86
N SER A 26 9.31 -14.16 33.24
CA SER A 26 10.39 -13.42 33.86
C SER A 26 10.09 -11.92 33.82
N ALA A 27 10.61 -11.18 34.80
CA ALA A 27 10.49 -9.73 34.82
C ALA A 27 11.14 -9.05 33.60
N GLN A 28 11.97 -9.77 32.83
CA GLN A 28 12.77 -9.28 31.71
C GLN A 28 12.35 -9.88 30.35
N PHE A 29 11.16 -10.47 30.24
CA PHE A 29 10.68 -11.05 28.99
C PHE A 29 10.87 -10.13 27.77
N GLN A 30 11.23 -10.70 26.64
CA GLN A 30 11.49 -9.95 25.41
C GLN A 30 10.25 -9.91 24.51
N ILE A 31 9.98 -8.76 23.92
CA ILE A 31 8.92 -8.61 22.93
C ILE A 31 9.49 -8.85 21.54
N LEU A 32 8.86 -9.75 20.79
CA LEU A 32 9.19 -10.05 19.40
C LEU A 32 8.46 -9.09 18.47
N ASP A 33 9.19 -8.57 17.48
CA ASP A 33 8.57 -7.95 16.33
C ASP A 33 8.10 -8.99 15.30
N GLN A 34 7.46 -8.52 14.24
CA GLN A 34 6.95 -9.37 13.17
C GLN A 34 8.07 -10.10 12.40
N GLN A 35 9.26 -9.52 12.29
CA GLN A 35 10.37 -10.13 11.57
C GLN A 35 11.03 -11.25 12.41
N ASP A 36 11.15 -11.05 13.71
CA ASP A 36 11.65 -12.05 14.63
C ASP A 36 10.69 -13.23 14.76
N GLN A 37 9.38 -12.97 14.90
CA GLN A 37 8.36 -14.03 14.83
C GLN A 37 8.49 -14.81 13.51
N PHE A 38 8.62 -14.11 12.38
CA PHE A 38 8.80 -14.75 11.09
C PHE A 38 10.03 -15.69 11.08
N ARG A 39 11.19 -15.21 11.54
CA ARG A 39 12.45 -15.96 11.55
C ARG A 39 12.31 -17.24 12.39
N ILE A 40 11.67 -17.15 13.55
CA ILE A 40 11.42 -18.28 14.43
C ILE A 40 10.50 -19.30 13.75
N VAL A 41 9.37 -18.87 13.18
CA VAL A 41 8.42 -19.75 12.48
C VAL A 41 9.12 -20.46 11.31
N LYS A 42 9.90 -19.72 10.50
CA LYS A 42 10.68 -20.32 9.39
C LYS A 42 11.66 -21.39 9.88
N ARG A 43 12.40 -21.11 10.95
CA ARG A 43 13.35 -22.06 11.53
C ARG A 43 12.64 -23.33 12.01
N LEU A 44 11.55 -23.18 12.76
CA LEU A 44 10.77 -24.31 13.28
C LEU A 44 10.16 -25.17 12.16
N MET A 45 9.68 -24.55 11.09
CA MET A 45 9.21 -25.26 9.91
C MET A 45 10.32 -26.11 9.28
N LYS A 46 11.51 -25.54 9.11
CA LYS A 46 12.67 -26.25 8.54
C LYS A 46 13.10 -27.43 9.41
N GLU A 47 13.18 -27.24 10.73
CA GLU A 47 13.53 -28.29 11.70
C GLU A 47 12.52 -29.45 11.71
N ASN A 48 11.25 -29.16 11.40
CA ASN A 48 10.15 -30.13 11.42
C ASN A 48 9.73 -30.61 10.03
N GLN A 49 10.59 -30.40 9.01
CA GLN A 49 10.39 -30.86 7.63
C GLN A 49 9.07 -30.37 6.99
N VAL A 50 8.65 -29.15 7.35
CA VAL A 50 7.50 -28.48 6.71
C VAL A 50 8.00 -27.75 5.47
N ASP A 51 7.42 -28.10 4.31
CA ASP A 51 7.81 -27.57 3.00
C ASP A 51 7.37 -26.10 2.82
N GLU A 52 8.35 -25.19 2.73
CA GLU A 52 8.13 -23.74 2.54
C GLU A 52 7.44 -23.40 1.21
N SER A 53 7.55 -24.26 0.18
CA SER A 53 6.92 -24.02 -1.13
C SER A 53 5.42 -24.23 -1.09
N LYS A 54 4.96 -25.23 -0.32
CA LYS A 54 3.54 -25.56 -0.13
C LYS A 54 2.90 -24.72 0.97
N PHE A 55 3.68 -24.38 1.99
CA PHE A 55 3.24 -23.60 3.14
C PHE A 55 4.09 -22.35 3.25
N PRO A 56 3.69 -21.24 2.59
CA PRO A 56 4.41 -19.99 2.74
C PRO A 56 4.42 -19.56 4.20
N VAL A 57 5.61 -19.38 4.77
CA VAL A 57 5.80 -19.05 6.19
C VAL A 57 4.97 -17.83 6.62
N ARG A 58 4.82 -16.83 5.72
CA ARG A 58 3.99 -15.63 5.98
C ARG A 58 2.52 -15.99 6.22
N LYS A 59 1.97 -16.95 5.47
CA LYS A 59 0.59 -17.41 5.67
C LYS A 59 0.42 -18.11 7.02
N ILE A 60 1.41 -18.90 7.44
CA ILE A 60 1.40 -19.53 8.78
C ILE A 60 1.53 -18.48 9.88
N GLN A 61 2.43 -17.50 9.73
CA GLN A 61 2.57 -16.40 10.67
C GLN A 61 1.25 -15.62 10.82
N TRP A 62 0.62 -15.28 9.69
CA TRP A 62 -0.68 -14.62 9.68
C TRP A 62 -1.75 -15.47 10.36
N PHE A 63 -1.78 -16.78 10.09
CA PHE A 63 -2.66 -17.72 10.78
C PHE A 63 -2.47 -17.68 12.29
N ILE A 64 -1.23 -17.76 12.79
CA ILE A 64 -0.92 -17.70 14.22
C ILE A 64 -1.47 -16.41 14.85
N ASN A 65 -1.17 -15.25 14.24
CA ASN A 65 -1.61 -13.96 14.77
C ASN A 65 -3.13 -13.83 14.76
N GLN A 66 -3.80 -14.26 13.68
CA GLN A 66 -5.26 -14.29 13.61
C GLN A 66 -5.88 -15.15 14.71
N GLN A 67 -5.34 -16.34 14.98
CA GLN A 67 -5.84 -17.19 16.08
C GLN A 67 -5.64 -16.52 17.45
N LYS A 68 -4.51 -15.84 17.67
CA LYS A 68 -4.26 -15.07 18.89
C LYS A 68 -5.19 -13.86 19.02
N ASP A 69 -5.48 -13.14 17.93
CA ASP A 69 -6.43 -12.02 17.93
C ASP A 69 -7.86 -12.48 18.28
N GLU A 70 -8.22 -13.73 17.92
CA GLU A 70 -9.45 -14.39 18.36
C GLU A 70 -9.38 -14.92 19.81
N GLY A 71 -8.18 -14.96 20.40
CA GLY A 71 -7.89 -15.50 21.73
C GLY A 71 -7.94 -17.03 21.79
N ILE A 72 -7.59 -17.71 20.69
CA ILE A 72 -7.62 -19.16 20.55
C ILE A 72 -6.20 -19.71 20.69
N ARG A 73 -5.99 -20.65 21.62
CA ARG A 73 -4.73 -21.38 21.78
C ARG A 73 -4.66 -22.55 20.79
N PRO A 74 -3.46 -23.02 20.41
CA PRO A 74 -3.33 -24.05 19.38
C PRO A 74 -4.12 -25.34 19.69
N GLY A 75 -4.20 -25.74 20.96
CA GLY A 75 -4.94 -26.92 21.40
C GLY A 75 -6.47 -26.82 21.24
N ASP A 76 -7.01 -25.62 21.11
CA ASP A 76 -8.45 -25.37 20.95
C ASP A 76 -8.88 -25.30 19.46
N ILE A 77 -7.93 -25.38 18.52
CA ILE A 77 -8.21 -25.25 17.09
C ILE A 77 -8.67 -26.59 16.51
N ASN A 78 -9.92 -26.65 16.05
CA ASN A 78 -10.41 -27.80 15.29
C ASN A 78 -10.05 -27.68 13.80
N ALA A 79 -9.00 -28.39 13.39
CA ALA A 79 -8.50 -28.35 12.01
C ALA A 79 -9.35 -29.13 10.98
N GLY A 80 -10.33 -29.93 11.42
CA GLY A 80 -11.20 -30.72 10.54
C GLY A 80 -10.43 -31.55 9.49
N TYR A 81 -10.79 -31.40 8.21
CA TYR A 81 -10.10 -32.05 7.08
C TYR A 81 -9.13 -31.13 6.33
N ASN A 82 -8.97 -29.87 6.74
CA ASN A 82 -8.13 -28.92 6.04
C ASN A 82 -6.64 -29.15 6.38
N TYR A 83 -5.89 -29.65 5.39
CA TYR A 83 -4.47 -29.99 5.58
C TYR A 83 -3.60 -28.76 5.89
N PHE A 84 -3.92 -27.59 5.32
CA PHE A 84 -3.22 -26.35 5.63
C PHE A 84 -3.41 -25.93 7.09
N VAL A 85 -4.64 -26.03 7.61
CA VAL A 85 -4.92 -25.71 9.01
C VAL A 85 -4.22 -26.70 9.94
N LYS A 86 -4.24 -28.01 9.64
CA LYS A 86 -3.51 -29.02 10.43
C LYS A 86 -2.03 -28.73 10.56
N GLN A 87 -1.37 -28.42 9.44
CA GLN A 87 0.05 -28.08 9.46
C GLN A 87 0.31 -26.76 10.18
N SER A 88 -0.55 -25.76 9.99
CA SER A 88 -0.42 -24.47 10.65
C SER A 88 -0.57 -24.59 12.17
N VAL A 89 -1.50 -25.43 12.66
CA VAL A 89 -1.67 -25.73 14.10
C VAL A 89 -0.41 -26.39 14.66
N LYS A 90 0.14 -27.39 13.97
CA LYS A 90 1.39 -28.05 14.40
C LYS A 90 2.55 -27.05 14.53
N VAL A 91 2.71 -26.15 13.56
CA VAL A 91 3.74 -25.10 13.63
C VAL A 91 3.43 -24.10 14.75
N PHE A 92 2.15 -23.80 14.99
CA PHE A 92 1.74 -22.93 16.10
C PHE A 92 2.08 -23.53 17.47
N GLU A 93 1.83 -24.82 17.70
CA GLU A 93 2.22 -25.52 18.94
C GLU A 93 3.73 -25.44 19.18
N LEU A 94 4.53 -25.70 18.14
CA LEU A 94 5.98 -25.62 18.20
C LEU A 94 6.45 -24.20 18.48
N TYR A 95 5.78 -23.21 17.88
CA TYR A 95 6.08 -21.79 18.08
C TYR A 95 5.80 -21.34 19.52
N GLU A 96 4.66 -21.71 20.08
CA GLU A 96 4.30 -21.41 21.47
C GLU A 96 5.27 -22.08 22.45
N ALA A 97 5.62 -23.34 22.22
CA ALA A 97 6.61 -24.05 23.04
C ALA A 97 7.99 -23.37 22.98
N HIS A 98 8.41 -22.92 21.79
CA HIS A 98 9.66 -22.20 21.61
C HIS A 98 9.64 -20.85 22.35
N CYS A 99 8.56 -20.07 22.21
CA CYS A 99 8.44 -18.77 22.88
C CYS A 99 8.43 -18.94 24.40
N LYS A 100 7.71 -19.94 24.92
CA LYS A 100 7.68 -20.25 26.35
C LYS A 100 9.05 -20.64 26.91
N ALA A 101 9.79 -21.49 26.20
CA ALA A 101 11.11 -21.95 26.63
C ALA A 101 12.17 -20.84 26.63
N ASN A 102 11.99 -19.79 25.82
CA ASN A 102 12.93 -18.68 25.67
C ASN A 102 12.40 -17.36 26.25
N GLU A 103 11.28 -17.39 26.97
CA GLU A 103 10.64 -16.22 27.60
C GLU A 103 10.34 -15.07 26.62
N LEU A 104 9.90 -15.44 25.41
CA LEU A 104 9.55 -14.52 24.33
C LEU A 104 8.05 -14.29 24.26
N ILE A 105 7.64 -13.07 23.91
CA ILE A 105 6.24 -12.68 23.72
C ILE A 105 6.12 -11.91 22.41
N ASP A 106 5.24 -12.33 21.50
CA ASP A 106 4.92 -11.52 20.32
C ASP A 106 3.83 -10.47 20.63
N PHE A 107 3.56 -9.59 19.67
CA PHE A 107 2.64 -8.47 19.88
C PHE A 107 1.21 -8.94 20.22
N ALA A 108 0.69 -9.97 19.57
CA ALA A 108 -0.65 -10.50 19.84
C ALA A 108 -0.70 -11.22 21.20
N GLU A 109 0.38 -11.90 21.57
CA GLU A 109 0.53 -12.60 22.85
C GLU A 109 0.42 -11.64 24.05
N LEU A 110 0.83 -10.38 23.93
CA LEU A 110 0.63 -9.38 24.99
C LEU A 110 -0.83 -9.30 25.42
N LEU A 111 -1.75 -9.30 24.46
CA LEU A 111 -3.19 -9.19 24.70
C LEU A 111 -3.76 -10.49 25.27
N VAL A 112 -3.48 -11.62 24.61
CA VAL A 112 -3.98 -12.94 25.03
C VAL A 112 -3.54 -13.25 26.45
N ARG A 113 -2.25 -13.03 26.75
CA ARG A 113 -1.70 -13.30 28.08
C ARG A 113 -2.24 -12.36 29.14
N SER A 114 -2.43 -11.08 28.83
CA SER A 114 -3.02 -10.12 29.76
C SER A 114 -4.46 -10.48 30.10
N TYR A 115 -5.21 -10.96 29.12
CA TYR A 115 -6.56 -11.48 29.32
C TYR A 115 -6.55 -12.75 30.19
N GLU A 116 -5.70 -13.73 29.86
CA GLU A 116 -5.58 -14.98 30.61
C GLU A 116 -5.10 -14.76 32.05
N LEU A 117 -4.16 -13.85 32.28
CA LEU A 117 -3.67 -13.48 33.61
C LEU A 117 -4.83 -13.08 34.52
N LEU A 118 -5.68 -12.16 34.06
CA LEU A 118 -6.82 -11.71 34.85
C LEU A 118 -7.92 -12.77 34.91
N LYS A 119 -8.17 -13.51 33.82
CA LYS A 119 -9.21 -14.54 33.77
C LYS A 119 -8.91 -15.67 34.77
N ASN A 120 -7.64 -16.04 34.91
CA ASN A 120 -7.19 -17.16 35.74
C ASN A 120 -6.80 -16.74 37.16
N ASN A 121 -6.70 -15.44 37.45
CA ASN A 121 -6.38 -14.91 38.78
C ASN A 121 -7.49 -13.98 39.30
N ALA A 122 -8.38 -14.55 40.12
CA ALA A 122 -9.54 -13.84 40.67
C ALA A 122 -9.15 -12.67 41.59
N GLU A 123 -8.03 -12.75 42.31
CA GLU A 123 -7.57 -11.69 43.20
C GLU A 123 -7.10 -10.47 42.40
N LEU A 124 -6.26 -10.69 41.38
CA LEU A 124 -5.81 -9.61 40.48
C LEU A 124 -6.98 -9.01 39.70
N LEU A 125 -7.89 -9.84 39.19
CA LEU A 125 -9.09 -9.36 38.52
C LEU A 125 -9.93 -8.45 39.43
N THR A 126 -10.12 -8.85 40.69
CA THR A 126 -10.83 -8.04 41.69
C THR A 126 -10.08 -6.73 41.99
N HIS A 127 -8.76 -6.78 42.11
CA HIS A 127 -7.94 -5.58 42.28
C HIS A 127 -8.15 -4.58 41.14
N TYR A 128 -8.05 -5.04 39.88
CA TYR A 128 -8.16 -4.16 38.72
C TYR A 128 -9.58 -3.68 38.45
N ARG A 129 -10.60 -4.51 38.71
CA ARG A 129 -12.01 -4.09 38.72
C ARG A 129 -12.27 -2.99 39.74
N ASN A 130 -11.71 -3.08 40.95
CA ASN A 130 -11.85 -2.03 41.95
C ASN A 130 -11.01 -0.79 41.65
N ARG A 131 -9.88 -0.95 40.96
CA ARG A 131 -8.99 0.15 40.59
C ARG A 131 -9.55 0.98 39.44
N PHE A 132 -10.10 0.34 38.42
CA PHE A 132 -10.59 0.96 37.21
C PHE A 132 -12.10 1.17 37.28
N GLU A 133 -12.52 2.06 38.19
CA GLU A 133 -13.94 2.42 38.35
C GLU A 133 -14.53 2.99 37.05
N HIS A 134 -13.72 3.66 36.23
CA HIS A 134 -14.09 4.18 34.92
C HIS A 134 -13.16 3.62 33.83
N ILE A 135 -13.74 3.09 32.76
CA ILE A 135 -13.02 2.56 31.59
C ILE A 135 -13.52 3.30 30.36
N LEU A 136 -12.62 4.06 29.73
CA LEU A 136 -12.91 4.82 28.53
C LEU A 136 -12.21 4.15 27.35
N VAL A 137 -12.96 3.88 26.27
CA VAL A 137 -12.44 3.24 25.06
C VAL A 137 -12.84 4.09 23.87
N ASP A 138 -11.84 4.65 23.19
CA ASP A 138 -12.01 5.37 21.93
C ASP A 138 -11.83 4.42 20.73
N GLU A 139 -12.33 4.81 19.56
CA GLU A 139 -12.25 4.03 18.31
C GLU A 139 -12.71 2.56 18.48
N PHE A 140 -13.82 2.35 19.19
CA PHE A 140 -14.27 1.01 19.61
C PHE A 140 -14.53 0.05 18.44
N GLN A 141 -14.89 0.56 17.27
CA GLN A 141 -15.10 -0.22 16.04
C GLN A 141 -13.82 -0.94 15.57
N ASP A 142 -12.64 -0.44 15.92
CA ASP A 142 -11.35 -1.03 15.52
C ASP A 142 -10.91 -2.16 16.47
N THR A 143 -11.72 -2.47 17.48
CA THR A 143 -11.37 -3.52 18.44
C THR A 143 -11.44 -4.91 17.81
N ASN A 144 -10.45 -5.75 18.12
CA ASN A 144 -10.48 -7.17 17.79
C ASN A 144 -11.15 -7.99 18.91
N THR A 145 -11.34 -9.29 18.68
CA THR A 145 -12.04 -10.19 19.62
C THR A 145 -11.37 -10.24 21.00
N ILE A 146 -10.04 -10.33 21.08
CA ILE A 146 -9.34 -10.44 22.37
C ILE A 146 -9.39 -9.12 23.16
N GLN A 147 -9.30 -7.97 22.50
CA GLN A 147 -9.47 -6.66 23.13
C GLN A 147 -10.87 -6.50 23.73
N TYR A 148 -11.89 -6.88 22.96
CA TYR A 148 -13.28 -6.88 23.42
C TYR A 148 -13.49 -7.80 24.63
N LYS A 149 -12.98 -9.04 24.57
CA LYS A 149 -13.01 -9.99 25.69
C LYS A 149 -12.33 -9.42 26.93
N TRP A 150 -11.22 -8.70 26.77
CA TRP A 150 -10.49 -8.11 27.89
C TRP A 150 -11.25 -6.95 28.56
N ILE A 151 -11.89 -6.08 27.78
CA ILE A 151 -12.79 -5.03 28.31
C ILE A 151 -13.95 -5.67 29.07
N LYS A 152 -14.60 -6.67 28.47
CA LYS A 152 -15.71 -7.39 29.09
C LYS A 152 -15.30 -8.06 30.40
N LEU A 153 -14.09 -8.63 30.45
CA LEU A 153 -13.55 -9.22 31.67
C LEU A 153 -13.34 -8.18 32.78
N LEU A 154 -12.82 -7.00 32.44
CA LEU A 154 -12.63 -5.90 33.39
C LEU A 154 -13.95 -5.27 33.85
N SER A 155 -15.05 -5.45 33.10
CA SER A 155 -16.39 -5.06 33.55
C SER A 155 -16.89 -5.98 34.67
N SER A 156 -17.32 -5.40 35.78
CA SER A 156 -17.96 -6.12 36.90
C SER A 156 -19.40 -5.68 37.19
N GLY A 157 -19.98 -4.84 36.33
CA GLY A 157 -21.28 -4.17 36.55
C GLY A 157 -21.23 -2.98 37.51
N LYS A 158 -20.19 -2.85 38.36
CA LYS A 158 -19.93 -1.65 39.17
C LYS A 158 -19.12 -0.59 38.42
N ASN A 159 -18.34 -1.03 37.43
CA ASN A 159 -17.51 -0.17 36.60
C ASN A 159 -18.35 0.62 35.61
N GLN A 160 -18.01 1.89 35.40
CA GLN A 160 -18.62 2.73 34.38
C GLN A 160 -17.80 2.60 33.09
N ILE A 161 -18.43 2.05 32.05
CA ILE A 161 -17.80 1.89 30.75
C ILE A 161 -18.34 2.96 29.81
N PHE A 162 -17.42 3.67 29.16
CA PHE A 162 -17.72 4.69 28.18
C PHE A 162 -16.97 4.36 26.89
N CYS A 163 -17.71 4.01 25.85
CA CYS A 163 -17.16 3.66 24.55
C CYS A 163 -17.57 4.69 23.51
N VAL A 164 -16.61 5.14 22.71
CA VAL A 164 -16.84 5.98 21.53
C VAL A 164 -16.43 5.18 20.32
N GLY A 165 -17.25 5.20 19.27
CA GLY A 165 -16.93 4.52 18.03
C GLY A 165 -17.89 4.84 16.90
N ASP A 166 -17.43 4.55 15.69
CA ASP A 166 -18.14 4.80 14.44
C ASP A 166 -18.00 3.56 13.54
N ASP A 167 -19.09 2.81 13.36
CA ASP A 167 -19.16 1.61 12.52
C ASP A 167 -18.87 1.87 11.03
N ASP A 168 -19.17 3.08 10.54
CA ASP A 168 -18.87 3.54 9.18
C ASP A 168 -17.37 3.87 9.00
N GLN A 169 -16.58 3.95 10.09
CA GLN A 169 -15.12 4.18 10.07
C GLN A 169 -14.29 2.95 10.47
N SER A 170 -14.88 1.75 10.43
CA SER A 170 -14.18 0.48 10.66
C SER A 170 -13.40 0.05 9.41
N ILE A 171 -12.11 0.38 9.34
CA ILE A 171 -11.24 0.16 8.15
C ILE A 171 -9.99 -0.71 8.43
N TYR A 172 -9.97 -1.40 9.58
CA TYR A 172 -8.88 -2.29 9.99
C TYR A 172 -9.31 -3.76 10.09
N GLY A 173 -10.27 -4.19 9.26
CA GLY A 173 -10.76 -5.58 9.24
C GLY A 173 -9.64 -6.58 8.95
N TRP A 174 -8.73 -6.20 8.05
CA TRP A 174 -7.51 -6.97 7.75
C TRP A 174 -6.54 -7.14 8.94
N ARG A 175 -6.65 -6.30 9.98
CA ARG A 175 -5.93 -6.43 11.28
C ARG A 175 -6.76 -7.15 12.35
N GLY A 176 -7.89 -7.75 11.99
CA GLY A 176 -8.74 -8.50 12.90
C GLY A 176 -9.77 -7.66 13.65
N ALA A 177 -9.95 -6.38 13.31
CA ALA A 177 -11.04 -5.57 13.86
C ALA A 177 -12.40 -6.20 13.52
N LYS A 178 -13.33 -6.19 14.48
CA LYS A 178 -14.65 -6.82 14.36
C LYS A 178 -15.73 -5.76 14.55
N ILE A 179 -16.38 -5.36 13.46
CA ILE A 179 -17.50 -4.43 13.52
C ILE A 179 -18.66 -4.98 14.36
N GLU A 180 -18.76 -6.30 14.54
CA GLU A 180 -19.76 -6.92 15.40
C GLU A 180 -19.57 -6.54 16.87
N ASN A 181 -18.38 -6.10 17.29
CA ASN A 181 -18.11 -5.69 18.66
C ASN A 181 -18.94 -4.46 19.06
N ILE A 182 -19.03 -3.46 18.18
CA ILE A 182 -19.82 -2.25 18.46
C ILE A 182 -21.32 -2.57 18.49
N GLN A 183 -21.78 -3.50 17.66
CA GLN A 183 -23.17 -3.96 17.63
C GLN A 183 -23.57 -4.74 18.89
N LYS A 184 -22.62 -5.46 19.53
CA LYS A 184 -22.85 -6.23 20.76
C LYS A 184 -22.79 -5.40 22.04
N LEU A 185 -22.45 -4.10 21.97
CA LEU A 185 -22.33 -3.25 23.16
C LEU A 185 -23.63 -3.22 23.99
N GLU A 186 -24.78 -3.05 23.32
CA GLU A 186 -26.08 -2.95 23.98
C GLU A 186 -26.48 -4.23 24.73
N SER A 187 -26.13 -5.40 24.19
CA SER A 187 -26.41 -6.69 24.82
C SER A 187 -25.44 -7.03 25.95
N ASP A 188 -24.14 -6.76 25.74
CA ASP A 188 -23.09 -7.30 26.60
C ASP A 188 -22.76 -6.41 27.81
N PHE A 189 -23.11 -5.12 27.76
CA PHE A 189 -22.80 -4.14 28.81
C PHE A 189 -24.06 -3.50 29.43
N HIS A 190 -25.20 -4.20 29.40
CA HIS A 190 -26.47 -3.68 29.93
C HIS A 190 -26.43 -3.41 31.45
N PRO A 191 -26.98 -2.28 31.95
CA PRO A 191 -27.58 -1.18 31.19
C PRO A 191 -26.51 -0.26 30.58
N ILE A 192 -26.62 0.03 29.29
CA ILE A 192 -25.80 1.02 28.59
C ILE A 192 -26.72 2.07 27.96
N GLN A 193 -26.30 3.34 28.01
CA GLN A 193 -27.01 4.43 27.36
C GLN A 193 -26.33 4.75 26.02
N THR A 194 -27.05 4.55 24.93
CA THR A 194 -26.58 4.93 23.59
C THR A 194 -26.89 6.40 23.34
N ILE A 195 -25.86 7.21 23.11
CA ILE A 195 -25.98 8.62 22.70
C ILE A 195 -25.46 8.74 21.27
N ARG A 196 -26.32 9.19 20.35
CA ARG A 196 -25.94 9.41 18.95
C ARG A 196 -25.54 10.87 18.77
N LEU A 197 -24.32 11.09 18.31
CA LEU A 197 -23.82 12.41 17.93
C LEU A 197 -23.98 12.55 16.42
N GLU A 198 -25.06 13.19 15.99
CA GLU A 198 -25.42 13.29 14.57
C GLU A 198 -25.02 14.62 13.93
N GLN A 199 -24.65 15.63 14.72
CA GLN A 199 -24.11 16.88 14.19
C GLN A 199 -22.62 16.72 13.86
N ASN A 200 -22.27 16.95 12.61
CA ASN A 200 -20.92 17.05 12.11
C ASN A 200 -20.49 18.52 12.10
N TYR A 201 -19.39 18.82 12.79
CA TYR A 201 -18.81 20.17 12.88
C TYR A 201 -17.62 20.38 11.93
N ARG A 202 -17.22 19.35 11.17
CA ARG A 202 -16.01 19.33 10.35
C ARG A 202 -16.29 19.77 8.92
N SER A 203 -17.24 19.09 8.28
CA SER A 203 -17.45 19.12 6.83
C SER A 203 -18.68 19.95 6.46
N THR A 204 -18.64 20.57 5.29
CA THR A 204 -19.79 21.25 4.67
C THR A 204 -20.87 20.26 4.20
N GLY A 205 -22.08 20.80 3.96
CA GLY A 205 -23.28 20.02 3.64
C GLY A 205 -23.13 19.14 2.39
N ASN A 206 -22.52 19.64 1.31
CA ASN A 206 -22.33 18.86 0.09
C ASN A 206 -21.37 17.68 0.30
N ILE A 207 -20.26 17.89 1.02
CA ILE A 207 -19.30 16.82 1.34
C ILE A 207 -19.99 15.76 2.21
N LEU A 208 -20.72 16.21 3.23
CA LEU A 208 -21.41 15.31 4.16
C LEU A 208 -22.56 14.54 3.49
N GLY A 209 -23.35 15.21 2.64
CA GLY A 209 -24.45 14.63 1.87
C GLY A 209 -23.96 13.54 0.91
N ALA A 210 -22.91 13.84 0.14
CA ALA A 210 -22.25 12.85 -0.71
C ALA A 210 -21.67 11.67 0.09
N SER A 211 -20.99 11.92 1.21
CA SER A 211 -20.43 10.86 2.05
C SER A 211 -21.54 9.97 2.64
N ASN A 212 -22.65 10.57 3.08
CA ASN A 212 -23.80 9.84 3.61
C ASN A 212 -24.46 8.97 2.53
N ALA A 213 -24.60 9.47 1.31
CA ALA A 213 -25.19 8.73 0.20
C ALA A 213 -24.31 7.54 -0.20
N LEU A 214 -22.99 7.74 -0.28
CA LEU A 214 -22.02 6.68 -0.51
C LEU A 214 -22.20 5.58 0.55
N ILE A 215 -22.02 5.91 1.84
CA ILE A 215 -22.00 4.90 2.89
C ILE A 215 -23.35 4.20 3.09
N ALA A 216 -24.47 4.83 2.70
CA ALA A 216 -25.79 4.21 2.75
C ALA A 216 -25.91 2.92 1.92
N ASN A 217 -25.01 2.70 0.95
CA ASN A 217 -24.97 1.44 0.18
C ASN A 217 -24.44 0.24 0.99
N ASN A 218 -23.83 0.44 2.17
CA ASN A 218 -23.46 -0.66 3.06
C ASN A 218 -24.68 -1.18 3.83
N SER A 219 -24.91 -2.50 3.78
CA SER A 219 -26.10 -3.12 4.39
C SER A 219 -26.02 -3.28 5.91
N ASN A 220 -24.81 -3.42 6.47
CA ASN A 220 -24.58 -3.77 7.88
C ASN A 220 -24.24 -2.55 8.76
N ARG A 221 -25.09 -1.52 8.75
CA ARG A 221 -24.88 -0.26 9.51
C ARG A 221 -25.79 -0.16 10.73
N LEU A 222 -25.34 0.55 11.76
CA LEU A 222 -26.13 0.91 12.95
C LEU A 222 -27.20 1.98 12.67
N GLY A 223 -27.21 2.55 11.46
CA GLY A 223 -28.22 3.48 10.97
C GLY A 223 -28.11 4.84 11.63
N LYS A 224 -27.26 5.71 11.07
CA LYS A 224 -27.11 7.12 11.44
C LYS A 224 -27.07 8.00 10.19
N SER A 225 -27.54 9.22 10.34
CA SER A 225 -27.49 10.25 9.30
C SER A 225 -26.87 11.49 9.91
N LEU A 226 -25.67 11.82 9.47
CA LEU A 226 -24.97 13.01 9.94
C LEU A 226 -25.52 14.25 9.24
N TRP A 227 -25.67 15.36 9.97
CA TRP A 227 -26.05 16.67 9.43
C TRP A 227 -25.06 17.75 9.88
N THR A 228 -25.03 18.90 9.20
CA THR A 228 -24.12 20.02 9.52
C THR A 228 -24.87 21.35 9.41
N ASP A 229 -24.48 22.33 10.24
CA ASP A 229 -24.92 23.73 10.19
C ASP A 229 -23.89 24.66 9.52
N SER A 230 -22.79 24.10 9.00
CA SER A 230 -21.71 24.87 8.34
C SER A 230 -22.07 25.39 6.94
N GLY A 231 -23.33 25.22 6.53
CA GLY A 231 -23.82 25.50 5.18
C GLY A 231 -23.41 24.44 4.14
N ASP A 232 -23.95 24.55 2.93
CA ASP A 232 -23.76 23.53 1.88
C ASP A 232 -22.31 23.50 1.37
N GLY A 233 -21.63 24.66 1.37
CA GLY A 233 -20.28 24.80 0.83
C GLY A 233 -20.22 24.60 -0.68
N ASP A 234 -19.03 24.32 -1.19
CA ASP A 234 -18.82 24.06 -2.61
C ASP A 234 -19.28 22.65 -3.00
N LEU A 235 -19.63 22.47 -4.28
CA LEU A 235 -19.79 21.13 -4.87
C LEU A 235 -18.44 20.39 -4.91
N ILE A 236 -18.52 19.07 -4.93
CA ILE A 236 -17.36 18.17 -5.03
C ILE A 236 -16.89 18.15 -6.48
N ASP A 237 -15.65 18.57 -6.71
CA ASP A 237 -15.07 18.58 -8.05
C ASP A 237 -14.65 17.16 -8.43
N VAL A 238 -15.22 16.62 -9.51
CA VAL A 238 -14.84 15.31 -10.06
C VAL A 238 -14.11 15.52 -11.39
N TYR A 239 -12.83 15.15 -11.42
CA TYR A 239 -11.95 15.32 -12.58
C TYR A 239 -11.60 14.00 -13.25
N GLU A 240 -11.81 13.96 -14.57
CA GLU A 240 -11.44 12.84 -15.44
C GLU A 240 -10.13 13.18 -16.17
N ALA A 241 -9.07 12.45 -15.83
CA ALA A 241 -7.76 12.56 -16.44
C ALA A 241 -7.58 11.52 -17.56
N ARG A 242 -6.81 11.85 -18.61
CA ARG A 242 -6.47 10.85 -19.64
C ARG A 242 -5.44 9.86 -19.11
N THR A 243 -4.48 10.35 -18.34
CA THR A 243 -3.38 9.57 -17.76
C THR A 243 -3.18 9.89 -16.28
N GLU A 244 -2.42 9.07 -15.56
CA GLU A 244 -1.99 9.37 -14.20
C GLU A 244 -1.14 10.65 -14.10
N THR A 245 -0.41 10.97 -15.17
CA THR A 245 0.37 12.19 -15.26
C THR A 245 -0.50 13.43 -15.38
N ASP A 246 -1.60 13.35 -16.15
CA ASP A 246 -2.60 14.42 -16.26
C ASP A 246 -3.40 14.59 -14.96
N GLU A 247 -3.64 13.50 -14.24
CA GLU A 247 -4.27 13.53 -12.92
C GLU A 247 -3.38 14.28 -11.92
N ALA A 248 -2.10 13.92 -11.84
CA ALA A 248 -1.15 14.55 -10.95
C ALA A 248 -0.96 16.04 -11.28
N ASP A 249 -0.90 16.40 -12.58
CA ASP A 249 -0.79 17.79 -13.01
C ASP A 249 -2.02 18.63 -12.63
N TYR A 250 -3.23 18.08 -12.81
CA TYR A 250 -4.45 18.76 -12.41
C TYR A 250 -4.48 19.02 -10.90
N VAL A 251 -4.17 18.00 -10.09
CA VAL A 251 -4.16 18.12 -8.63
C VAL A 251 -3.13 19.17 -8.19
N VAL A 252 -1.89 19.08 -8.66
CA VAL A 252 -0.81 19.98 -8.24
C VAL A 252 -1.01 21.39 -8.75
N SER A 253 -1.45 21.58 -10.01
CA SER A 253 -1.77 22.91 -10.53
C SER A 253 -2.96 23.57 -9.82
N THR A 254 -3.91 22.78 -9.32
CA THR A 254 -5.03 23.28 -8.50
C THR A 254 -4.53 23.69 -7.11
N ILE A 255 -3.66 22.89 -6.50
CA ILE A 255 -2.99 23.26 -5.24
C ILE A 255 -2.18 24.55 -5.41
N GLN A 256 -1.43 24.70 -6.51
CA GLN A 256 -0.70 25.94 -6.80
C GLN A 256 -1.63 27.15 -6.84
N LYS A 257 -2.77 27.05 -7.54
CA LYS A 257 -3.77 28.13 -7.58
C LYS A 257 -4.32 28.48 -6.21
N TYR A 258 -4.51 27.48 -5.34
CA TYR A 258 -4.93 27.70 -3.96
C TYR A 258 -3.86 28.44 -3.15
N ILE A 259 -2.59 28.04 -3.28
CA ILE A 259 -1.45 28.69 -2.64
C ILE A 259 -1.30 30.13 -3.13
N ASP A 260 -1.40 30.36 -4.44
CA ASP A 260 -1.39 31.70 -5.04
C ASP A 260 -2.56 32.56 -4.55
N GLY A 261 -3.69 31.92 -4.25
CA GLY A 261 -4.87 32.53 -3.61
C GLY A 261 -4.73 32.76 -2.10
N GLY A 262 -3.59 32.43 -1.50
CA GLY A 262 -3.28 32.65 -0.08
C GLY A 262 -3.63 31.50 0.86
N ILE A 263 -4.00 30.32 0.34
CA ILE A 263 -4.21 29.10 1.15
C ILE A 263 -2.85 28.52 1.57
N SER A 264 -2.72 28.10 2.82
CA SER A 264 -1.48 27.49 3.31
C SER A 264 -1.28 26.10 2.67
N PRO A 265 -0.07 25.71 2.27
CA PRO A 265 0.18 24.34 1.78
C PRO A 265 -0.23 23.25 2.78
N ASN A 266 -0.16 23.52 4.10
CA ASN A 266 -0.60 22.58 5.13
C ASN A 266 -2.11 22.30 5.10
N ASP A 267 -2.89 23.21 4.52
CA ASP A 267 -4.34 23.08 4.42
C ASP A 267 -4.76 22.16 3.26
N CYS A 268 -3.79 21.63 2.51
CA CYS A 268 -3.98 20.77 1.35
C CYS A 268 -3.43 19.37 1.64
N ALA A 269 -4.27 18.36 1.44
CA ALA A 269 -3.88 16.95 1.51
C ALA A 269 -4.21 16.19 0.22
N ILE A 270 -3.27 15.36 -0.23
CA ILE A 270 -3.45 14.40 -1.33
C ILE A 270 -3.56 13.01 -0.71
N LEU A 271 -4.73 12.41 -0.86
CA LEU A 271 -5.08 11.10 -0.32
C LEU A 271 -5.15 10.06 -1.44
N TYR A 272 -4.45 8.96 -1.26
CA TYR A 272 -4.40 7.86 -2.22
C TYR A 272 -4.59 6.50 -1.54
N ARG A 273 -4.91 5.47 -2.33
CA ARG A 273 -5.19 4.11 -1.82
C ARG A 273 -3.92 3.33 -1.52
N SER A 274 -2.85 3.51 -2.29
CA SER A 274 -1.55 2.85 -2.13
C SER A 274 -0.38 3.83 -2.24
N ASN A 275 0.70 3.57 -1.51
CA ASN A 275 1.94 4.37 -1.54
C ASN A 275 2.64 4.36 -2.91
N ALA A 276 2.31 3.43 -3.81
CA ALA A 276 2.82 3.45 -5.18
C ALA A 276 2.33 4.69 -5.95
N GLN A 277 1.13 5.20 -5.63
CA GLN A 277 0.55 6.37 -6.29
C GLN A 277 1.26 7.68 -5.93
N SER A 278 2.01 7.75 -4.82
CA SER A 278 2.60 9.01 -4.33
C SER A 278 3.55 9.63 -5.34
N ARG A 279 4.29 8.78 -6.07
CA ARG A 279 5.38 9.21 -6.96
C ARG A 279 4.94 10.22 -8.02
N GLY A 280 3.83 9.96 -8.72
CA GLY A 280 3.35 10.87 -9.76
C GLY A 280 3.03 12.27 -9.21
N PHE A 281 2.55 12.34 -7.96
CA PHE A 281 2.31 13.61 -7.27
C PHE A 281 3.60 14.25 -6.78
N GLU A 282 4.54 13.48 -6.23
CA GLU A 282 5.86 13.95 -5.81
C GLU A 282 6.59 14.65 -6.97
N GLU A 283 6.67 14.01 -8.14
CA GLU A 283 7.33 14.56 -9.33
C GLU A 283 6.71 15.89 -9.78
N ARG A 284 5.38 15.99 -9.74
CA ARG A 284 4.68 17.23 -10.09
C ARG A 284 4.90 18.30 -9.02
N LEU A 285 4.83 17.98 -7.73
CA LEU A 285 5.07 18.96 -6.66
C LEU A 285 6.48 19.55 -6.77
N ILE A 286 7.48 18.73 -7.10
CA ILE A 286 8.86 19.18 -7.34
C ILE A 286 8.93 20.10 -8.56
N LYS A 287 8.29 19.71 -9.67
CA LYS A 287 8.22 20.54 -10.89
C LYS A 287 7.62 21.93 -10.64
N TYR A 288 6.58 22.00 -9.80
CA TYR A 288 5.94 23.27 -9.41
C TYR A 288 6.66 23.98 -8.25
N ASN A 289 7.76 23.42 -7.73
CA ASN A 289 8.50 23.93 -6.58
C ASN A 289 7.61 24.10 -5.32
N ILE A 290 6.70 23.15 -5.08
CA ILE A 290 5.80 23.12 -3.94
C ILE A 290 6.36 22.17 -2.88
N PRO A 291 6.65 22.65 -1.65
CA PRO A 291 7.08 21.79 -0.56
C PRO A 291 6.00 20.76 -0.17
N TYR A 292 6.44 19.53 0.11
CA TYR A 292 5.55 18.44 0.47
C TYR A 292 6.16 17.50 1.52
N VAL A 293 5.28 16.77 2.22
CA VAL A 293 5.68 15.75 3.19
C VAL A 293 4.82 14.50 3.01
N ILE A 294 5.45 13.33 3.13
CA ILE A 294 4.75 12.04 3.09
C ILE A 294 4.52 11.56 4.52
N TYR A 295 3.27 11.46 4.92
CA TYR A 295 2.91 11.03 6.26
C TYR A 295 3.08 9.50 6.40
N GLY A 296 3.95 9.09 7.31
CA GLY A 296 4.21 7.67 7.60
C GLY A 296 5.03 6.93 6.53
N GLY A 297 5.75 7.66 5.67
CA GLY A 297 6.59 7.09 4.61
C GLY A 297 7.82 7.94 4.28
N LEU A 298 8.70 7.41 3.43
CA LEU A 298 9.86 8.11 2.86
C LEU A 298 9.52 8.60 1.44
N ARG A 299 10.19 9.67 0.97
CA ARG A 299 10.13 10.11 -0.44
C ARG A 299 10.48 8.95 -1.36
N PHE A 300 9.94 8.93 -2.58
CA PHE A 300 10.10 7.80 -3.50
C PHE A 300 11.57 7.36 -3.68
N PHE A 301 12.45 8.30 -4.02
CA PHE A 301 13.89 8.04 -4.20
C PHE A 301 14.67 7.78 -2.91
N GLU A 302 14.04 8.01 -1.74
CA GLU A 302 14.65 7.70 -0.45
C GLU A 302 14.43 6.27 0.02
N ARG A 303 13.45 5.57 -0.58
CA ARG A 303 13.09 4.19 -0.25
C ARG A 303 14.28 3.26 -0.50
N ALA A 304 14.47 2.28 0.37
CA ALA A 304 15.66 1.43 0.36
C ALA A 304 15.83 0.70 -0.98
N GLU A 305 14.75 0.09 -1.47
CA GLU A 305 14.70 -0.63 -2.75
C GLU A 305 15.02 0.25 -3.95
N ILE A 306 14.59 1.51 -3.94
CA ILE A 306 14.90 2.46 -5.01
C ILE A 306 16.36 2.86 -4.96
N LYS A 307 16.91 3.14 -3.76
CA LYS A 307 18.34 3.41 -3.58
C LYS A 307 19.21 2.23 -3.99
N ASP A 308 18.79 1.00 -3.68
CA ASP A 308 19.50 -0.22 -4.06
C ASP A 308 19.56 -0.36 -5.59
N ALA A 309 18.43 -0.17 -6.30
CA ALA A 309 18.40 -0.18 -7.76
C ALA A 309 19.23 0.96 -8.39
N LEU A 310 19.13 2.18 -7.85
CA LEU A 310 19.92 3.32 -8.34
C LEU A 310 21.43 3.12 -8.14
N CYS A 311 21.86 2.46 -7.08
CA CYS A 311 23.28 2.14 -6.90
C CYS A 311 23.79 1.09 -7.89
N TYR A 312 22.97 0.12 -8.31
CA TYR A 312 23.34 -0.72 -9.45
C TYR A 312 23.51 0.10 -10.72
N LEU A 313 22.60 1.04 -10.99
CA LEU A 313 22.60 1.85 -12.21
C LEU A 313 23.83 2.76 -12.24
N ARG A 314 24.14 3.41 -11.11
CA ARG A 314 25.35 4.21 -10.91
C ARG A 314 26.64 3.41 -11.13
N LEU A 315 26.70 2.18 -10.61
CA LEU A 315 27.88 1.33 -10.76
C LEU A 315 28.07 0.83 -12.20
N MET A 316 26.98 0.62 -12.94
CA MET A 316 27.01 0.29 -14.36
C MET A 316 27.51 1.45 -15.23
N GLU A 317 27.14 2.68 -14.91
CA GLU A 317 27.63 3.88 -15.61
C GLU A 317 29.06 4.25 -15.22
N SER A 318 29.43 4.06 -13.94
CA SER A 318 30.76 4.38 -13.43
C SER A 318 31.22 3.36 -12.39
N SER A 319 32.15 2.50 -12.78
CA SER A 319 32.82 1.55 -11.88
C SER A 319 33.69 2.24 -10.80
N ALA A 320 33.92 3.54 -10.93
CA ALA A 320 34.62 4.34 -9.92
C ALA A 320 33.74 4.71 -8.71
N ASP A 321 32.41 4.52 -8.79
CA ASP A 321 31.48 4.86 -7.72
C ASP A 321 31.58 3.91 -6.53
N SER A 322 32.47 4.26 -5.60
CA SER A 322 32.76 3.46 -4.41
C SER A 322 31.59 3.40 -3.44
N VAL A 323 30.73 4.43 -3.39
CA VAL A 323 29.55 4.45 -2.52
C VAL A 323 28.49 3.47 -3.04
N ALA A 324 28.24 3.49 -4.35
CA ALA A 324 27.35 2.55 -5.00
C ALA A 324 27.86 1.11 -4.84
N PHE A 325 29.16 0.89 -5.05
CA PHE A 325 29.80 -0.41 -4.85
C PHE A 325 29.54 -0.97 -3.45
N GLU A 326 29.84 -0.19 -2.40
CA GLU A 326 29.69 -0.66 -1.02
C GLU A 326 28.25 -1.01 -0.65
N ARG A 327 27.28 -0.26 -1.19
CA ARG A 327 25.87 -0.52 -0.95
C ARG A 327 25.42 -1.85 -1.55
N VAL A 328 25.84 -2.15 -2.79
CA VAL A 328 25.27 -3.26 -3.57
C VAL A 328 26.17 -4.50 -3.67
N VAL A 329 27.44 -4.43 -3.30
CA VAL A 329 28.40 -5.55 -3.41
C VAL A 329 27.86 -6.84 -2.79
N ASN A 330 27.25 -6.75 -1.60
CA ASN A 330 26.64 -7.89 -0.91
C ASN A 330 25.10 -7.79 -0.81
N PHE A 331 24.45 -7.02 -1.68
CA PHE A 331 22.99 -6.87 -1.67
C PHE A 331 22.38 -7.10 -3.07
N PRO A 332 21.44 -8.05 -3.25
CA PRO A 332 21.05 -9.13 -2.34
C PRO A 332 22.24 -9.98 -1.84
N THR A 333 22.09 -10.65 -0.70
CA THR A 333 23.20 -11.34 -0.02
C THR A 333 23.89 -12.39 -0.90
N ARG A 334 25.21 -12.24 -1.12
CA ARG A 334 26.03 -13.12 -1.99
C ARG A 334 27.15 -13.84 -1.26
N GLY A 335 27.23 -13.70 0.06
CA GLY A 335 28.29 -14.30 0.88
C GLY A 335 29.59 -13.50 0.93
N ILE A 336 29.54 -12.20 0.63
CA ILE A 336 30.66 -11.27 0.78
C ILE A 336 30.56 -10.60 2.15
N GLY A 337 31.38 -11.04 3.11
CA GLY A 337 31.35 -10.51 4.48
C GLY A 337 32.16 -9.22 4.66
N ASN A 338 31.94 -8.52 5.77
CA ASN A 338 32.66 -7.26 6.09
C ASN A 338 34.19 -7.42 6.05
N ALA A 339 34.73 -8.54 6.52
CA ALA A 339 36.17 -8.80 6.46
C ALA A 339 36.72 -8.89 5.02
N THR A 340 35.90 -9.32 4.06
CA THR A 340 36.28 -9.31 2.64
C THR A 340 36.25 -7.89 2.09
N ILE A 341 35.24 -7.10 2.45
CA ILE A 341 35.11 -5.70 2.03
C ILE A 341 36.28 -4.86 2.57
N GLU A 342 36.68 -5.06 3.83
CA GLU A 342 37.86 -4.38 4.40
C GLU A 342 39.14 -4.68 3.63
N LYS A 343 39.36 -5.95 3.25
CA LYS A 343 40.52 -6.30 2.41
C LYS A 343 40.50 -5.61 1.06
N VAL A 344 39.31 -5.48 0.44
CA VAL A 344 39.15 -4.73 -0.81
C VAL A 344 39.47 -3.24 -0.59
N ARG A 345 39.02 -2.64 0.52
CA ARG A 345 39.31 -1.24 0.89
C ARG A 345 40.81 -1.00 1.13
N GLU A 346 41.47 -1.89 1.86
CA GLU A 346 42.92 -1.85 2.11
C GLU A 346 43.69 -1.93 0.79
N PHE A 347 43.36 -2.90 -0.06
CA PHE A 347 44.00 -3.05 -1.36
C PHE A 347 43.78 -1.84 -2.27
N ALA A 348 42.56 -1.29 -2.31
CA ALA A 348 42.26 -0.08 -3.07
C ALA A 348 43.10 1.12 -2.62
N ARG A 349 43.28 1.28 -1.30
CA ARG A 349 44.09 2.35 -0.70
C ARG A 349 45.57 2.20 -1.03
N ASP A 350 46.11 0.99 -0.89
CA ASP A 350 47.52 0.70 -1.09
C ASP A 350 47.94 0.79 -2.58
N ASN A 351 47.01 0.50 -3.49
CA ASN A 351 47.27 0.49 -4.93
C ASN A 351 46.70 1.71 -5.67
N HIS A 352 46.10 2.66 -4.95
CA HIS A 352 45.45 3.86 -5.53
C HIS A 352 44.42 3.53 -6.62
N THR A 353 43.64 2.48 -6.43
CA THR A 353 42.57 2.06 -7.34
C THR A 353 41.19 2.32 -6.74
N ASN A 354 40.13 2.28 -7.58
CA ASN A 354 38.76 2.28 -7.05
C ASN A 354 38.37 0.89 -6.50
N LEU A 355 37.28 0.83 -5.73
CA LEU A 355 36.86 -0.43 -5.08
C LEU A 355 36.53 -1.54 -6.08
N PHE A 356 35.99 -1.21 -7.26
CA PHE A 356 35.66 -2.20 -8.28
C PHE A 356 36.93 -2.84 -8.88
N GLN A 357 37.91 -2.03 -9.26
CA GLN A 357 39.22 -2.49 -9.74
C GLN A 357 39.96 -3.28 -8.67
N ALA A 358 39.94 -2.80 -7.43
CA ALA A 358 40.51 -3.51 -6.29
C ALA A 358 39.85 -4.87 -6.08
N ALA A 359 38.52 -4.97 -6.21
CA ALA A 359 37.79 -6.21 -6.09
C ALA A 359 38.21 -7.25 -7.14
N VAL A 360 38.36 -6.83 -8.41
CA VAL A 360 38.86 -7.70 -9.49
C VAL A 360 40.29 -8.17 -9.20
N ALA A 361 41.18 -7.25 -8.82
CA ALA A 361 42.60 -7.54 -8.63
C ALA A 361 42.89 -8.40 -7.38
N ILE A 362 42.19 -8.17 -6.27
CA ILE A 362 42.40 -8.92 -5.02
C ILE A 362 41.73 -10.29 -5.04
N SER A 363 40.70 -10.50 -5.87
CA SER A 363 39.89 -11.73 -5.84
C SER A 363 40.71 -13.04 -5.85
N PRO A 364 41.77 -13.20 -6.66
CA PRO A 364 42.60 -14.42 -6.66
C PRO A 364 43.37 -14.69 -5.36
N SER A 365 43.59 -13.67 -4.54
CA SER A 365 44.34 -13.74 -3.28
C SER A 365 43.46 -14.02 -2.05
N LEU A 366 42.13 -14.00 -2.23
CA LEU A 366 41.16 -14.24 -1.17
C LEU A 366 40.86 -15.74 -0.99
N PRO A 367 40.36 -16.16 0.19
CA PRO A 367 39.84 -17.52 0.37
C PRO A 367 38.79 -17.87 -0.68
N THR A 368 38.79 -19.13 -1.15
CA THR A 368 37.99 -19.58 -2.32
C THR A 368 36.54 -19.13 -2.29
N ARG A 369 35.88 -19.18 -1.13
CA ARG A 369 34.48 -18.74 -0.99
C ARG A 369 34.28 -17.24 -1.23
N ALA A 370 35.17 -16.41 -0.69
CA ALA A 370 35.14 -14.96 -0.87
C ALA A 370 35.57 -14.56 -2.28
N SER A 371 36.58 -15.24 -2.82
CA SER A 371 37.04 -15.08 -4.20
C SER A 371 35.91 -15.35 -5.21
N ASN A 372 35.26 -16.51 -5.11
CA ASN A 372 34.15 -16.87 -6.00
C ASN A 372 32.96 -15.90 -5.90
N ALA A 373 32.62 -15.44 -4.68
CA ALA A 373 31.53 -14.50 -4.49
C ALA A 373 31.85 -13.12 -5.07
N LEU A 374 33.07 -12.62 -4.88
CA LEU A 374 33.51 -11.32 -5.39
C LEU A 374 33.65 -11.33 -6.91
N THR A 375 34.26 -12.37 -7.48
CA THR A 375 34.34 -12.57 -8.93
C THR A 375 32.95 -12.70 -9.55
N GLY A 376 32.03 -13.44 -8.92
CA GLY A 376 30.65 -13.52 -9.40
C GLY A 376 29.94 -12.17 -9.40
N PHE A 377 30.21 -11.30 -8.42
CA PHE A 377 29.67 -9.94 -8.40
C PHE A 377 30.29 -9.04 -9.48
N THR A 378 31.61 -9.03 -9.65
CA THR A 378 32.25 -8.19 -10.68
C THR A 378 31.82 -8.61 -12.08
N GLN A 379 31.75 -9.92 -12.34
CA GLN A 379 31.24 -10.45 -13.61
C GLN A 379 29.76 -10.11 -13.86
N LEU A 380 28.94 -10.10 -12.80
CA LEU A 380 27.55 -9.67 -12.91
C LEU A 380 27.44 -8.22 -13.39
N ILE A 381 28.24 -7.31 -12.83
CA ILE A 381 28.24 -5.89 -13.23
C ILE A 381 28.78 -5.73 -14.66
N GLU A 382 29.87 -6.40 -15.02
CA GLU A 382 30.43 -6.37 -16.38
C GLU A 382 29.42 -6.89 -17.40
N GLN A 383 28.77 -8.02 -17.13
CA GLN A 383 27.72 -8.58 -17.99
C GLN A 383 26.53 -7.63 -18.11
N MET A 384 26.13 -6.98 -17.01
CA MET A 384 25.05 -6.01 -17.06
C MET A 384 25.40 -4.80 -17.93
N CYS A 385 26.62 -4.28 -17.81
CA CYS A 385 27.10 -3.19 -18.67
C CYS A 385 27.08 -3.59 -20.14
N ASP A 386 27.52 -4.80 -20.47
CA ASP A 386 27.55 -5.30 -21.85
C ASP A 386 26.15 -5.52 -22.43
N ASP A 387 25.26 -6.18 -21.70
CA ASP A 387 23.89 -6.46 -22.14
C ASP A 387 23.04 -5.18 -22.27
N ALA A 388 23.34 -4.15 -21.47
CA ALA A 388 22.59 -2.90 -21.43
C ALA A 388 23.06 -1.84 -22.45
N LYS A 389 24.13 -2.08 -23.23
CA LYS A 389 24.74 -1.10 -24.15
C LYS A 389 23.77 -0.48 -25.16
N HIS A 390 22.83 -1.28 -25.65
CA HIS A 390 21.89 -0.91 -26.72
C HIS A 390 20.44 -0.80 -26.26
N LEU A 391 20.21 -0.84 -24.95
CA LEU A 391 18.88 -0.72 -24.36
C LEU A 391 18.55 0.76 -24.09
N GLU A 392 17.28 1.13 -24.20
CA GLU A 392 16.78 2.42 -23.73
C GLU A 392 16.81 2.50 -22.20
N LEU A 393 16.77 3.70 -21.59
CA LEU A 393 16.82 3.87 -20.13
C LEU A 393 15.83 2.97 -19.38
N SER A 394 14.58 2.90 -19.83
CA SER A 394 13.55 2.06 -19.20
C SER A 394 13.86 0.56 -19.27
N GLU A 395 14.43 0.11 -20.38
CA GLU A 395 14.85 -1.27 -20.60
C GLU A 395 16.10 -1.61 -19.80
N LYS A 396 17.06 -0.68 -19.70
CA LYS A 396 18.25 -0.79 -18.84
C LYS A 396 17.83 -0.99 -17.38
N VAL A 397 16.92 -0.15 -16.89
CA VAL A 397 16.42 -0.24 -15.50
C VAL A 397 15.66 -1.54 -15.28
N ALA A 398 14.78 -1.94 -16.20
CA ALA A 398 14.04 -3.21 -16.11
C ALA A 398 14.97 -4.43 -16.10
N TYR A 399 15.97 -4.45 -16.99
CA TYR A 399 16.98 -5.49 -17.07
C TYR A 399 17.81 -5.56 -15.78
N LEU A 400 18.33 -4.42 -15.30
CA LEU A 400 19.10 -4.31 -14.06
C LEU A 400 18.32 -4.84 -12.85
N ILE A 401 17.06 -4.43 -12.69
CA ILE A 401 16.24 -4.81 -11.54
C ILE A 401 16.02 -6.33 -11.51
N LYS A 402 15.91 -6.95 -12.68
CA LYS A 402 15.80 -8.41 -12.84
C LYS A 402 17.14 -9.12 -12.63
N ALA A 403 18.20 -8.70 -13.34
CA ALA A 403 19.50 -9.37 -13.34
C ALA A 403 20.23 -9.26 -11.99
N SER A 404 20.01 -8.18 -11.24
CA SER A 404 20.61 -7.98 -9.90
C SER A 404 20.03 -8.92 -8.84
N GLY A 405 18.88 -9.54 -9.12
CA GLY A 405 18.11 -10.32 -8.17
C GLY A 405 17.27 -9.46 -7.21
N LEU A 406 17.17 -8.14 -7.43
CA LEU A 406 16.38 -7.25 -6.56
C LEU A 406 14.89 -7.60 -6.56
N ILE A 407 14.29 -7.92 -7.72
CA ILE A 407 12.88 -8.37 -7.79
C ILE A 407 12.68 -9.57 -6.88
N GLU A 408 13.51 -10.61 -7.03
CA GLU A 408 13.37 -11.84 -6.26
C GLU A 408 13.61 -11.58 -4.77
N HIS A 409 14.60 -10.74 -4.44
CA HIS A 409 14.89 -10.37 -3.07
C HIS A 409 13.71 -9.67 -2.39
N TYR A 410 13.14 -8.63 -3.01
CA TYR A 410 12.03 -7.88 -2.41
C TYR A 410 10.68 -8.58 -2.52
N SER A 411 10.45 -9.36 -3.57
CA SER A 411 9.28 -10.24 -3.64
C SER A 411 9.28 -11.26 -2.50
N ASN A 412 10.48 -11.66 -2.05
CA ASN A 412 10.67 -12.54 -0.91
C ASN A 412 10.97 -11.79 0.40
N ASP A 413 11.04 -10.45 0.40
CA ASP A 413 11.28 -9.62 1.58
C ASP A 413 10.03 -9.65 2.46
N LYS A 414 10.28 -9.77 3.75
CA LYS A 414 9.31 -10.12 4.79
C LYS A 414 8.85 -8.91 5.59
N THR A 415 9.58 -7.82 5.46
CA THR A 415 9.32 -6.53 6.09
C THR A 415 8.32 -5.68 5.30
N ASP A 416 8.17 -5.96 4.00
CA ASP A 416 7.20 -5.30 3.14
C ASP A 416 5.78 -5.85 3.43
N LYS A 417 5.02 -5.14 4.27
CA LYS A 417 3.70 -5.57 4.75
C LYS A 417 2.60 -5.45 3.68
N ALA A 418 2.82 -4.68 2.63
CA ALA A 418 1.83 -4.36 1.60
C ALA A 418 2.18 -4.91 0.20
N GLY A 419 3.35 -5.51 0.00
CA GLY A 419 3.87 -5.84 -1.34
C GLY A 419 4.39 -4.61 -2.09
N SER A 420 4.48 -3.47 -1.41
CA SER A 420 4.77 -2.16 -1.96
C SER A 420 6.18 -2.00 -2.54
N LYS A 421 7.20 -2.74 -2.06
CA LYS A 421 8.58 -2.57 -2.54
C LYS A 421 8.77 -3.09 -3.95
N LYS A 422 8.11 -4.21 -4.29
CA LYS A 422 8.10 -4.70 -5.66
C LYS A 422 7.40 -3.70 -6.57
N GLU A 423 6.25 -3.18 -6.13
CA GLU A 423 5.51 -2.14 -6.86
C GLU A 423 6.38 -0.89 -7.04
N ASN A 424 7.13 -0.47 -6.01
CA ASN A 424 8.05 0.65 -6.10
C ASN A 424 9.15 0.43 -7.15
N LEU A 425 9.73 -0.78 -7.22
CA LEU A 425 10.70 -1.12 -8.26
C LEU A 425 10.09 -1.15 -9.67
N GLU A 426 8.88 -1.67 -9.81
CA GLU A 426 8.16 -1.59 -11.08
C GLU A 426 7.82 -0.14 -11.44
N GLU A 427 7.55 0.70 -10.45
CA GLU A 427 7.40 2.14 -10.66
C GLU A 427 8.73 2.82 -10.99
N LEU A 428 9.89 2.32 -10.56
CA LEU A 428 11.16 2.87 -11.02
C LEU A 428 11.34 2.67 -12.54
N ILE A 429 10.84 1.55 -13.09
CA ILE A 429 10.83 1.29 -14.54
C ILE A 429 9.88 2.27 -15.24
N ALA A 430 8.71 2.51 -14.66
CA ALA A 430 7.79 3.53 -15.15
C ALA A 430 8.46 4.92 -15.19
N ALA A 431 9.25 5.25 -14.16
CA ALA A 431 10.00 6.50 -14.08
C ALA A 431 10.99 6.65 -15.21
N ALA A 432 11.79 5.62 -15.42
CA ALA A 432 12.76 5.56 -16.48
C ALA A 432 12.12 5.68 -17.87
N LYS A 433 10.88 5.21 -18.04
CA LYS A 433 10.13 5.32 -19.30
C LYS A 433 9.50 6.70 -19.53
N GLN A 434 9.08 7.37 -18.46
CA GLN A 434 8.46 8.69 -18.52
C GLN A 434 9.48 9.83 -18.50
N TYR A 435 10.74 9.53 -18.15
CA TYR A 435 11.83 10.47 -18.18
C TYR A 435 12.10 10.92 -19.61
N VAL A 436 11.93 12.21 -19.86
CA VAL A 436 12.29 12.84 -21.13
C VAL A 436 13.64 13.50 -20.94
N HIS A 437 14.63 13.04 -21.69
CA HIS A 437 15.95 13.66 -21.70
C HIS A 437 15.92 14.89 -22.61
N GLU A 438 16.41 16.03 -22.12
CA GLU A 438 16.50 17.25 -22.92
C GLU A 438 17.64 17.10 -23.95
N ASP A 439 17.36 17.27 -25.24
CA ASP A 439 18.34 17.10 -26.33
C ASP A 439 19.55 18.04 -26.20
N ASP A 440 19.40 19.17 -25.49
CA ASP A 440 20.45 20.16 -25.23
C ASP A 440 21.30 19.85 -23.97
N SER A 441 21.05 18.73 -23.29
CA SER A 441 21.81 18.31 -22.10
C SER A 441 23.20 17.78 -22.46
N GLU A 442 24.25 18.31 -21.80
CA GLU A 442 25.62 17.76 -21.91
C GLU A 442 25.78 16.38 -21.22
N MET A 443 24.83 16.00 -20.37
CA MET A 443 24.84 14.74 -19.63
C MET A 443 24.17 13.64 -20.44
N ASN A 444 24.63 12.40 -20.34
CA ASN A 444 23.92 11.28 -20.95
C ASN A 444 22.58 11.02 -20.23
N GLU A 445 21.64 10.35 -20.91
CA GLU A 445 20.29 10.07 -20.41
C GLU A 445 20.26 9.40 -19.02
N VAL A 446 21.16 8.45 -18.76
CA VAL A 446 21.23 7.71 -17.50
C VAL A 446 21.71 8.59 -16.35
N VAL A 447 22.75 9.40 -16.59
CA VAL A 447 23.30 10.33 -15.60
C VAL A 447 22.32 11.49 -15.35
N GLY A 448 21.58 11.93 -16.38
CA GLY A 448 20.46 12.86 -16.22
C GLY A 448 19.37 12.31 -15.29
N PHE A 449 18.92 11.08 -15.49
CA PHE A 449 17.94 10.41 -14.62
C PHE A 449 18.43 10.23 -13.17
N ILE A 450 19.69 9.82 -12.97
CA ILE A 450 20.31 9.71 -11.63
C ILE A 450 20.37 11.09 -10.95
N SER A 451 20.57 12.16 -11.72
CA SER A 451 20.68 13.52 -11.18
C SER A 451 19.32 14.04 -10.74
N LEU A 452 18.25 13.77 -11.50
CA LEU A 452 16.86 14.01 -11.07
C LEU A 452 16.56 13.32 -9.73
N ALA A 453 16.87 12.02 -9.60
CA ALA A 453 16.67 11.27 -8.36
C ALA A 453 17.47 11.84 -7.17
N SER A 454 18.65 12.42 -7.46
CA SER A 454 19.50 13.05 -6.45
C SER A 454 18.96 14.40 -6.00
N LEU A 455 18.44 15.21 -6.94
CA LEU A 455 17.80 16.50 -6.66
C LEU A 455 16.53 16.34 -5.80
N ASP A 456 15.71 15.32 -6.10
CA ASP A 456 14.52 14.97 -5.32
C ASP A 456 14.87 14.55 -3.87
N SER A 457 16.01 13.87 -3.72
CA SER A 457 16.53 13.43 -2.42
C SER A 457 17.22 14.56 -1.64
N SER A 458 17.79 15.54 -2.34
CA SER A 458 18.47 16.71 -1.75
C SER A 458 17.54 17.90 -1.52
N GLY A 459 16.23 17.73 -1.65
CA GLY A 459 15.22 18.75 -1.33
C GLY A 459 15.40 19.21 0.11
N ASP A 460 16.20 20.26 0.24
CA ASP A 460 16.80 20.78 1.45
C ASP A 460 15.72 21.10 2.47
N THR A 461 16.05 20.84 3.74
CA THR A 461 15.29 21.12 4.96
C THR A 461 15.01 22.61 5.22
N ASN A 462 14.95 23.43 4.16
CA ASN A 462 14.75 24.87 4.21
C ASN A 462 13.29 25.30 3.98
N ALA A 463 12.37 24.37 3.71
CA ALA A 463 10.95 24.66 3.89
C ALA A 463 10.69 24.80 5.39
N PRO A 464 10.10 25.92 5.87
CA PRO A 464 9.69 26.01 7.27
C PRO A 464 8.84 24.79 7.60
N GLU A 465 9.06 24.14 8.77
CA GLU A 465 8.42 22.88 9.19
C GLU A 465 6.88 22.83 9.01
N ASN A 466 6.25 23.99 8.80
CA ASN A 466 4.82 24.20 8.71
C ASN A 466 4.34 24.81 7.37
N GLN A 467 4.92 24.52 6.21
CA GLN A 467 4.33 24.91 4.90
C GLN A 467 4.43 23.81 3.83
N ASN A 468 3.95 22.61 4.15
CA ASN A 468 4.06 21.45 3.26
C ASN A 468 2.68 20.89 2.91
N VAL A 469 2.49 20.54 1.63
CA VAL A 469 1.36 19.71 1.18
C VAL A 469 1.49 18.31 1.77
N GLN A 470 0.39 17.76 2.28
CA GLN A 470 0.38 16.49 2.99
C GLN A 470 0.02 15.33 2.05
N LEU A 471 0.93 14.38 1.83
CA LEU A 471 0.70 13.18 1.02
C LEU A 471 0.55 11.97 1.95
N MET A 472 -0.54 11.23 1.83
CA MET A 472 -0.74 10.04 2.67
C MET A 472 -1.72 9.04 2.10
N THR A 473 -1.64 7.80 2.60
CA THR A 473 -2.71 6.84 2.35
C THR A 473 -3.98 7.22 3.11
N ILE A 474 -5.14 6.84 2.58
CA ILE A 474 -6.43 7.08 3.26
C ILE A 474 -6.46 6.43 4.66
N HIS A 475 -5.81 5.28 4.84
CA HIS A 475 -5.69 4.61 6.14
C HIS A 475 -4.91 5.46 7.16
N SER A 476 -3.85 6.15 6.71
CA SER A 476 -3.04 7.04 7.55
C SER A 476 -3.77 8.34 7.89
N ALA A 477 -4.72 8.75 7.06
CA ALA A 477 -5.51 9.97 7.26
C ALA A 477 -6.61 9.82 8.32
N LYS A 478 -6.92 8.61 8.78
CA LYS A 478 -7.93 8.38 9.82
C LYS A 478 -7.57 9.17 11.08
N GLY A 479 -8.52 9.98 11.56
CA GLY A 479 -8.34 10.88 12.70
C GLY A 479 -7.76 12.26 12.38
N LEU A 480 -7.29 12.48 11.15
CA LEU A 480 -6.85 13.80 10.66
C LEU A 480 -7.98 14.53 9.93
N GLU A 481 -7.79 15.82 9.66
CA GLU A 481 -8.72 16.66 8.91
C GLU A 481 -7.98 17.79 8.20
N PHE A 482 -8.43 18.14 6.99
CA PHE A 482 -7.80 19.16 6.16
C PHE A 482 -8.86 20.04 5.48
N PRO A 483 -8.64 21.37 5.38
CA PRO A 483 -9.54 22.25 4.64
C PRO A 483 -9.79 21.80 3.20
N ASN A 484 -8.74 21.40 2.48
CA ASN A 484 -8.79 20.98 1.08
C ASN A 484 -8.22 19.57 0.93
N VAL A 485 -9.02 18.65 0.39
CA VAL A 485 -8.61 17.26 0.17
C VAL A 485 -8.76 16.88 -1.30
N PHE A 486 -7.72 16.25 -1.83
CA PHE A 486 -7.70 15.63 -3.15
C PHE A 486 -7.65 14.11 -2.98
N LEU A 487 -8.74 13.41 -3.28
CA LEU A 487 -8.83 11.96 -3.23
C LEU A 487 -8.64 11.39 -4.65
N THR A 488 -7.53 10.71 -4.86
CA THR A 488 -7.03 10.39 -6.21
C THR A 488 -7.04 8.90 -6.52
N GLY A 489 -6.99 8.57 -7.81
CA GLY A 489 -7.06 7.18 -8.28
C GLY A 489 -8.39 6.51 -7.97
N MET A 490 -9.50 7.25 -8.13
CA MET A 490 -10.87 6.74 -8.02
C MET A 490 -11.22 5.85 -9.22
N GLU A 491 -10.54 4.70 -9.31
CA GLU A 491 -10.57 3.78 -10.44
C GLU A 491 -10.95 2.37 -9.98
N GLU A 492 -11.71 1.63 -10.78
CA GLU A 492 -11.91 0.20 -10.56
C GLU A 492 -10.57 -0.56 -10.57
N ASP A 493 -10.44 -1.57 -9.71
CA ASP A 493 -9.22 -2.35 -9.46
C ASP A 493 -8.11 -1.63 -8.68
N LEU A 494 -8.16 -0.29 -8.59
CA LEU A 494 -7.29 0.51 -7.73
C LEU A 494 -8.01 0.91 -6.44
N PHE A 495 -9.15 1.59 -6.56
CA PHE A 495 -10.02 1.99 -5.47
C PHE A 495 -11.51 1.98 -5.90
N PRO A 496 -12.23 0.86 -5.71
CA PRO A 496 -11.89 -0.27 -4.84
C PRO A 496 -10.78 -1.17 -5.38
N SER A 497 -9.93 -1.66 -4.47
CA SER A 497 -8.83 -2.57 -4.82
C SER A 497 -9.33 -3.87 -5.48
N ARG A 498 -8.59 -4.37 -6.47
CA ARG A 498 -8.86 -5.66 -7.14
C ARG A 498 -9.10 -6.83 -6.18
N GLN A 499 -8.43 -6.84 -5.03
CA GLN A 499 -8.56 -7.92 -4.03
C GLN A 499 -9.93 -7.96 -3.33
N SER A 500 -10.69 -6.86 -3.38
CA SER A 500 -11.99 -6.74 -2.70
C SER A 500 -13.19 -7.19 -3.55
N LYS A 501 -12.99 -7.47 -4.84
CA LYS A 501 -14.11 -7.67 -5.80
C LYS A 501 -14.94 -8.91 -5.55
N ASP A 502 -14.33 -9.97 -5.04
CA ASP A 502 -14.96 -11.29 -4.93
C ASP A 502 -15.73 -11.49 -3.62
N GLU A 503 -15.54 -10.63 -2.62
CA GLU A 503 -16.13 -10.79 -1.29
C GLU A 503 -16.92 -9.52 -0.87
N PRO A 504 -18.26 -9.62 -0.69
CA PRO A 504 -19.10 -8.46 -0.39
C PRO A 504 -18.66 -7.66 0.84
N HIS A 505 -18.16 -8.33 1.88
CA HIS A 505 -17.71 -7.65 3.11
C HIS A 505 -16.43 -6.82 2.90
N LEU A 506 -15.55 -7.23 1.97
CA LEU A 506 -14.36 -6.45 1.61
C LEU A 506 -14.74 -5.21 0.79
N MET A 507 -15.79 -5.31 -0.03
CA MET A 507 -16.34 -4.14 -0.74
C MET A 507 -16.92 -3.12 0.24
N ASP A 508 -17.64 -3.58 1.27
CA ASP A 508 -18.14 -2.70 2.33
C ASP A 508 -17.00 -1.99 3.08
N GLU A 509 -15.87 -2.66 3.30
CA GLU A 509 -14.66 -2.08 3.91
C GLU A 509 -14.00 -1.03 2.99
N GLU A 510 -13.86 -1.30 1.68
CA GLU A 510 -13.34 -0.30 0.73
C GLU A 510 -14.27 0.91 0.63
N ARG A 511 -15.59 0.72 0.75
CA ARG A 511 -16.55 1.83 0.80
C ARG A 511 -16.42 2.66 2.07
N ARG A 512 -16.23 2.03 3.24
CA ARG A 512 -15.88 2.72 4.50
C ARG A 512 -14.58 3.49 4.36
N LEU A 513 -13.59 2.94 3.66
CA LEU A 513 -12.33 3.63 3.38
C LEU A 513 -12.58 4.88 2.54
N CYS A 514 -13.41 4.81 1.50
CA CYS A 514 -13.78 5.98 0.69
C CYS A 514 -14.55 7.03 1.51
N TYR A 515 -15.51 6.59 2.33
CA TYR A 515 -16.21 7.45 3.28
C TYR A 515 -15.24 8.16 4.25
N VAL A 516 -14.26 7.45 4.81
CA VAL A 516 -13.22 8.05 5.66
C VAL A 516 -12.44 9.11 4.89
N GLY A 517 -12.01 8.81 3.66
CA GLY A 517 -11.28 9.73 2.78
C GLY A 517 -12.05 11.01 2.48
N MET A 518 -13.32 10.90 2.10
CA MET A 518 -14.20 12.05 1.82
C MET A 518 -14.42 12.91 3.08
N THR A 519 -14.67 12.28 4.22
CA THR A 519 -14.91 12.97 5.51
C THR A 519 -13.65 13.54 6.17
N ARG A 520 -12.48 13.46 5.52
CA ARG A 520 -11.29 14.21 5.94
C ARG A 520 -11.36 15.67 5.49
N ALA A 521 -12.15 15.96 4.46
CA ALA A 521 -12.30 17.29 3.89
C ALA A 521 -13.21 18.17 4.77
N MET A 522 -12.75 19.36 5.14
CA MET A 522 -13.56 20.32 5.88
C MET A 522 -14.35 21.23 4.94
N LYS A 523 -13.71 21.79 3.91
CA LYS A 523 -14.30 22.83 3.04
C LYS A 523 -14.43 22.41 1.59
N LYS A 524 -13.35 21.83 1.03
CA LYS A 524 -13.26 21.48 -0.39
C LYS A 524 -12.79 20.04 -0.56
N LEU A 525 -13.53 19.28 -1.38
CA LEU A 525 -13.17 17.92 -1.78
C LEU A 525 -13.08 17.87 -3.30
N SER A 526 -11.97 17.34 -3.81
CA SER A 526 -11.81 16.98 -5.22
C SER A 526 -11.56 15.48 -5.34
N LEU A 527 -12.29 14.83 -6.22
CA LEU A 527 -12.11 13.43 -6.62
C LEU A 527 -11.49 13.40 -8.02
N SER A 528 -10.55 12.49 -8.25
CA SER A 528 -9.95 12.32 -9.58
C SER A 528 -9.71 10.86 -9.93
N PHE A 529 -9.73 10.58 -11.24
CA PHE A 529 -9.39 9.27 -11.80
C PHE A 529 -8.74 9.43 -13.18
N ALA A 530 -7.92 8.45 -13.58
CA ALA A 530 -7.31 8.36 -14.90
C ALA A 530 -7.95 7.24 -15.73
N ILE A 531 -8.25 7.52 -17.01
CA ILE A 531 -8.81 6.52 -17.94
C ILE A 531 -7.74 5.49 -18.35
N LYS A 532 -6.48 5.91 -18.40
CA LYS A 532 -5.32 5.08 -18.68
C LYS A 532 -4.31 5.26 -17.57
N ARG A 533 -3.85 4.18 -16.95
CA ARG A 533 -2.81 4.23 -15.92
C ARG A 533 -1.67 3.30 -16.26
N PHE A 534 -0.44 3.78 -16.15
CA PHE A 534 0.72 2.89 -16.13
C PHE A 534 0.85 2.27 -14.73
N LEU A 535 0.68 0.95 -14.63
CA LEU A 535 0.85 0.17 -13.40
C LEU A 535 1.69 -1.07 -13.72
N HIS A 536 2.66 -1.37 -12.86
CA HIS A 536 3.47 -2.59 -12.96
C HIS A 536 4.14 -2.80 -14.33
N GLY A 537 4.58 -1.73 -14.99
CA GLY A 537 5.24 -1.82 -16.30
C GLY A 537 4.28 -1.92 -17.51
N GLN A 538 2.96 -1.86 -17.31
CA GLN A 538 1.96 -1.96 -18.37
C GLN A 538 0.96 -0.81 -18.31
N SER A 539 0.53 -0.30 -19.48
CA SER A 539 -0.59 0.62 -19.55
C SER A 539 -1.91 -0.16 -19.48
N LEU A 540 -2.69 0.10 -18.45
CA LEU A 540 -4.02 -0.46 -18.26
C LEU A 540 -5.06 0.62 -18.49
N TYR A 541 -6.14 0.28 -19.20
CA TYR A 541 -7.35 1.10 -19.21
C TYR A 541 -8.12 0.83 -17.93
N ALA A 542 -8.35 1.88 -17.16
CA ALA A 542 -9.11 1.84 -15.92
C ALA A 542 -10.53 2.36 -16.16
N TYR A 543 -11.49 1.72 -15.51
CA TYR A 543 -12.85 2.25 -15.43
C TYR A 543 -12.95 3.19 -14.22
N PRO A 544 -13.80 4.22 -14.26
CA PRO A 544 -14.09 5.02 -13.07
C PRO A 544 -14.59 4.12 -11.94
N SER A 545 -14.19 4.45 -10.70
CA SER A 545 -14.65 3.74 -9.51
C SER A 545 -16.16 3.77 -9.40
N ARG A 546 -16.77 2.63 -9.07
CA ARG A 546 -18.19 2.56 -8.72
C ARG A 546 -18.61 3.55 -7.62
N PHE A 547 -17.69 3.94 -6.74
CA PHE A 547 -17.99 4.89 -5.66
C PHE A 547 -18.36 6.27 -6.20
N LEU A 548 -17.96 6.62 -7.43
CA LEU A 548 -18.38 7.86 -8.08
C LEU A 548 -19.86 7.80 -8.49
N ASP A 549 -20.34 6.64 -8.98
CA ASP A 549 -21.75 6.44 -9.35
C ASP A 549 -22.69 6.36 -8.13
N GLU A 550 -22.14 6.02 -6.97
CA GLU A 550 -22.87 5.96 -5.69
C GLU A 550 -23.08 7.35 -5.05
N ILE A 551 -22.46 8.41 -5.61
CA ILE A 551 -22.63 9.79 -5.15
C ILE A 551 -23.69 10.50 -6.00
N PRO A 552 -24.73 11.11 -5.39
CA PRO A 552 -25.73 11.88 -6.11
C PRO A 552 -25.13 13.04 -6.91
N THR A 553 -25.60 13.18 -8.16
CA THR A 553 -25.12 14.22 -9.09
C THR A 553 -25.32 15.65 -8.60
N GLU A 554 -26.27 15.89 -7.68
CA GLU A 554 -26.49 17.20 -7.06
C GLU A 554 -25.31 17.69 -6.21
N TYR A 555 -24.46 16.78 -5.72
CA TYR A 555 -23.27 17.12 -4.93
C TYR A 555 -22.01 17.23 -5.80
N ILE A 556 -22.09 16.90 -7.09
CA ILE A 556 -20.93 16.77 -7.97
C ILE A 556 -20.88 17.94 -8.96
N ASN A 557 -19.68 18.50 -9.11
CA ASN A 557 -19.31 19.34 -10.23
C ASN A 557 -18.32 18.59 -11.14
N SER A 558 -18.76 18.18 -12.33
CA SER A 558 -17.88 17.51 -13.29
C SER A 558 -16.92 18.49 -13.96
N VAL A 559 -15.64 18.41 -13.62
CA VAL A 559 -14.59 19.24 -14.17
C VAL A 559 -14.09 18.61 -15.47
N LYS A 560 -14.57 19.12 -16.61
CA LYS A 560 -14.05 18.72 -17.93
C LYS A 560 -12.76 19.47 -18.23
N GLN A 561 -11.76 18.79 -18.81
CA GLN A 561 -10.64 19.48 -19.43
C GLN A 561 -11.16 20.44 -20.51
N LYS A 562 -10.90 21.73 -20.34
CA LYS A 562 -10.91 22.67 -21.48
C LYS A 562 -9.68 22.35 -22.31
N PHE A 563 -9.78 21.35 -23.19
CA PHE A 563 -8.85 21.31 -24.31
C PHE A 563 -9.04 22.63 -25.05
N GLY A 564 -8.01 23.47 -25.04
CA GLY A 564 -7.93 24.62 -25.92
C GLY A 564 -7.91 24.09 -27.36
N ALA A 565 -9.08 23.80 -27.90
CA ALA A 565 -9.25 23.60 -29.31
C ALA A 565 -9.13 24.96 -29.98
N THR A 566 -7.89 25.42 -30.18
CA THR A 566 -7.62 26.24 -31.36
C THR A 566 -7.52 25.26 -32.51
N ILE A 567 -8.45 25.34 -33.45
CA ILE A 567 -8.59 24.49 -34.65
C ILE A 567 -7.34 24.52 -35.57
N GLN A 568 -6.26 25.19 -35.17
CA GLN A 568 -5.05 25.42 -35.97
C GLN A 568 -3.85 24.54 -35.63
N ASN A 569 -3.83 23.78 -34.51
CA ASN A 569 -2.67 22.95 -34.16
C ASN A 569 -2.84 21.45 -34.42
N TYR A 570 -3.81 21.07 -35.26
CA TYR A 570 -3.99 19.67 -35.70
C TYR A 570 -3.22 19.34 -36.99
N GLN A 571 -2.25 20.18 -37.41
CA GLN A 571 -1.56 20.02 -38.70
C GLN A 571 -0.02 19.97 -38.66
N GLU A 572 0.67 19.99 -37.52
CA GLU A 572 2.15 20.06 -37.55
C GLU A 572 2.93 19.11 -36.62
N ASP A 573 2.35 18.00 -36.16
CA ASP A 573 3.13 16.90 -35.53
C ASP A 573 2.79 15.52 -36.14
N ASP A 574 2.74 15.47 -37.48
CA ASP A 574 2.57 14.25 -38.28
C ASP A 574 3.94 13.74 -38.81
N ILE A 575 4.85 13.36 -37.90
CA ILE A 575 6.11 12.67 -38.31
C ILE A 575 6.30 11.29 -37.62
N PHE A 576 5.36 10.82 -36.77
CA PHE A 576 5.42 9.45 -36.23
C PHE A 576 4.12 8.64 -36.29
N ASN A 577 3.14 9.07 -37.08
CA ASN A 577 2.13 8.13 -37.59
C ASN A 577 2.67 7.52 -38.88
N GLN A 578 3.38 6.39 -38.77
CA GLN A 578 3.46 5.48 -39.90
C GLN A 578 2.03 5.09 -40.29
N ASP A 579 1.71 5.28 -41.57
CA ASP A 579 0.51 4.81 -42.24
C ASP A 579 0.20 3.37 -41.82
N ILE A 580 -0.72 3.20 -40.87
CA ILE A 580 -1.50 1.98 -40.75
C ILE A 580 -2.67 2.17 -41.70
N GLU A 581 -2.46 1.80 -42.97
CA GLU A 581 -3.58 1.51 -43.84
C GLU A 581 -4.41 0.39 -43.20
N PRO A 582 -5.75 0.53 -43.11
CA PRO A 582 -6.59 -0.50 -42.54
C PRO A 582 -6.62 -1.71 -43.45
N GLU A 583 -5.82 -2.73 -43.14
CA GLU A 583 -6.03 -4.09 -43.67
C GLU A 583 -7.24 -4.71 -42.95
N GLY A 584 -8.44 -4.35 -43.43
CA GLY A 584 -9.69 -4.94 -42.99
C GLY A 584 -10.89 -4.29 -43.67
N GLN A 585 -11.55 -5.00 -44.58
CA GLN A 585 -12.86 -4.59 -45.09
C GLN A 585 -13.93 -4.76 -44.00
N GLY A 586 -14.31 -3.67 -43.31
CA GLY A 586 -15.52 -3.62 -42.47
C GLY A 586 -15.43 -2.71 -41.24
N GLN A 587 -16.59 -2.37 -40.65
CA GLN A 587 -16.76 -1.54 -39.43
C GLN A 587 -16.23 -2.19 -38.12
N LEU A 588 -15.39 -3.21 -38.22
CA LEU A 588 -14.90 -4.01 -37.09
C LEU A 588 -13.44 -3.65 -36.79
N SER A 589 -13.20 -2.95 -35.68
CA SER A 589 -11.85 -2.66 -35.18
C SER A 589 -11.73 -2.92 -33.68
N ILE A 590 -10.50 -3.13 -33.21
CA ILE A 590 -10.20 -3.34 -31.78
C ILE A 590 -10.60 -2.09 -31.00
N GLY A 591 -11.28 -2.27 -29.87
CA GLY A 591 -11.77 -1.17 -29.02
C GLY A 591 -13.21 -0.72 -29.32
N VAL A 592 -13.82 -1.16 -30.42
CA VAL A 592 -15.20 -0.80 -30.75
C VAL A 592 -16.20 -1.44 -29.78
N ALA A 593 -17.18 -0.64 -29.35
CA ALA A 593 -18.31 -1.10 -28.56
C ALA A 593 -19.32 -1.83 -29.45
N VAL A 594 -19.67 -3.04 -29.06
CA VAL A 594 -20.62 -3.89 -29.78
C VAL A 594 -21.67 -4.42 -28.81
N LYS A 595 -22.86 -4.71 -29.32
CA LYS A 595 -23.95 -5.32 -28.56
C LYS A 595 -24.36 -6.63 -29.21
N HIS A 596 -24.37 -7.69 -28.41
CA HIS A 596 -24.76 -9.03 -28.82
C HIS A 596 -26.10 -9.41 -28.19
N GLY A 597 -27.05 -9.92 -28.98
CA GLY A 597 -28.41 -10.22 -28.51
C GLY A 597 -28.49 -11.16 -27.30
N LYS A 598 -27.51 -12.07 -27.12
CA LYS A 598 -27.43 -12.99 -25.97
C LYS A 598 -26.50 -12.55 -24.83
N PHE A 599 -25.45 -11.78 -25.13
CA PHE A 599 -24.37 -11.51 -24.17
C PHE A 599 -24.31 -10.02 -23.75
N GLY A 600 -25.19 -9.20 -24.30
CA GLY A 600 -25.29 -7.78 -24.00
C GLY A 600 -24.15 -6.98 -24.63
N PHE A 601 -23.84 -5.84 -24.02
CA PHE A 601 -22.76 -4.96 -24.46
C PHE A 601 -21.39 -5.57 -24.19
N GLY A 602 -20.48 -5.41 -25.13
CA GLY A 602 -19.09 -5.82 -25.01
C GLY A 602 -18.16 -4.98 -25.87
N THR A 603 -16.86 -5.13 -25.64
CA THR A 603 -15.82 -4.42 -26.39
C THR A 603 -14.94 -5.44 -27.10
N VAL A 604 -14.62 -5.17 -28.37
CA VAL A 604 -13.73 -6.04 -29.13
C VAL A 604 -12.31 -5.88 -28.63
N LEU A 605 -11.70 -6.97 -28.17
CA LEU A 605 -10.35 -7.02 -27.62
C LEU A 605 -9.31 -7.47 -28.63
N ASN A 606 -9.68 -8.37 -29.54
CA ASN A 606 -8.74 -8.98 -30.49
C ASN A 606 -9.47 -9.56 -31.71
N PHE A 607 -8.72 -9.72 -32.81
CA PHE A 607 -9.15 -10.34 -34.07
C PHE A 607 -8.13 -11.39 -34.51
N GLU A 608 -8.60 -12.55 -34.98
CA GLU A 608 -7.77 -13.59 -35.58
C GLU A 608 -8.38 -14.06 -36.92
N GLY A 609 -7.59 -13.99 -37.98
CA GLY A 609 -7.94 -14.43 -39.34
C GLY A 609 -8.65 -13.37 -40.18
N GLU A 610 -8.84 -13.66 -41.47
CA GLU A 610 -9.46 -12.77 -42.46
C GLU A 610 -10.77 -13.33 -43.02
N GLY A 611 -11.65 -12.44 -43.50
CA GLY A 611 -12.89 -12.78 -44.19
C GLY A 611 -14.02 -13.33 -43.29
N ASP A 612 -14.96 -14.06 -43.90
CA ASP A 612 -16.18 -14.57 -43.24
C ASP A 612 -15.91 -15.57 -42.09
N SER A 613 -14.68 -16.08 -41.97
CA SER A 613 -14.24 -16.97 -40.90
C SER A 613 -13.47 -16.28 -39.77
N ALA A 614 -13.30 -14.96 -39.83
CA ALA A 614 -12.57 -14.19 -38.82
C ALA A 614 -13.17 -14.42 -37.42
N ARG A 615 -12.30 -14.70 -36.45
CA ARG A 615 -12.68 -14.87 -35.04
C ARG A 615 -12.42 -13.58 -34.30
N ILE A 616 -13.41 -13.15 -33.52
CA ILE A 616 -13.37 -11.93 -32.73
C ILE A 616 -13.48 -12.25 -31.26
N GLN A 617 -12.56 -11.70 -30.48
CA GLN A 617 -12.58 -11.81 -29.04
C GLN A 617 -13.29 -10.60 -28.45
N ILE A 618 -14.42 -10.80 -27.78
CA ILE A 618 -15.22 -9.73 -27.19
C ILE A 618 -15.34 -9.95 -25.69
N LYS A 619 -15.11 -8.90 -24.91
CA LYS A 619 -15.36 -8.90 -23.46
C LYS A 619 -16.73 -8.30 -23.19
N PHE A 620 -17.68 -9.18 -22.86
CA PHE A 620 -19.04 -8.79 -22.54
C PHE A 620 -19.18 -8.42 -21.05
N LYS A 621 -19.95 -7.37 -20.74
CA LYS A 621 -20.18 -6.88 -19.37
C LYS A 621 -20.70 -7.97 -18.43
N GLN A 622 -21.56 -8.87 -18.91
CA GLN A 622 -22.21 -9.90 -18.11
C GLN A 622 -21.65 -11.31 -18.34
N ALA A 623 -21.08 -11.59 -19.51
CA ALA A 623 -20.70 -12.94 -19.92
C ALA A 623 -19.18 -13.19 -19.98
N GLY A 624 -18.37 -12.19 -19.62
CA GLY A 624 -16.91 -12.27 -19.68
C GLY A 624 -16.39 -12.32 -21.12
N THR A 625 -15.15 -12.80 -21.29
CA THR A 625 -14.49 -12.86 -22.60
C THR A 625 -14.95 -14.07 -23.41
N LYS A 626 -15.39 -13.84 -24.66
CA LYS A 626 -15.82 -14.89 -25.59
C LYS A 626 -15.20 -14.70 -26.97
N TRP A 627 -14.87 -15.81 -27.62
CA TRP A 627 -14.51 -15.85 -29.03
C TRP A 627 -15.75 -16.16 -29.86
N LEU A 628 -16.09 -15.27 -30.79
CA LEU A 628 -17.19 -15.44 -31.75
C LEU A 628 -16.63 -15.44 -33.16
N ILE A 629 -17.33 -16.03 -34.13
CA ILE A 629 -16.99 -15.92 -35.55
C ILE A 629 -17.77 -14.73 -36.10
N ALA A 630 -17.08 -13.76 -36.71
CA ALA A 630 -17.63 -12.45 -37.08
C ALA A 630 -18.92 -12.55 -37.92
N SER A 631 -18.97 -13.47 -38.88
CA SER A 631 -20.14 -13.71 -39.75
C SER A 631 -21.37 -14.27 -39.03
N TYR A 632 -21.20 -14.92 -37.87
CA TYR A 632 -22.28 -15.52 -37.08
C TYR A 632 -22.55 -14.78 -35.76
N ALA A 633 -21.79 -13.73 -35.47
CA ALA A 633 -21.85 -13.03 -34.19
C ALA A 633 -23.05 -12.07 -34.07
N ASN A 634 -23.71 -11.68 -35.18
CA ASN A 634 -24.87 -10.78 -35.18
C ASN A 634 -24.71 -9.59 -34.22
N LEU A 635 -23.61 -8.83 -34.38
CA LEU A 635 -23.27 -7.70 -33.51
C LEU A 635 -23.88 -6.40 -34.02
N GLU A 636 -24.52 -5.65 -33.13
CA GLU A 636 -24.92 -4.26 -33.37
C GLU A 636 -23.77 -3.35 -32.91
N TYR A 637 -23.29 -2.45 -33.77
CA TYR A 637 -22.29 -1.43 -33.41
C TYR A 637 -22.96 -0.29 -32.65
N VAL A 638 -22.29 0.21 -31.60
CA VAL A 638 -22.81 1.23 -30.67
C VAL A 638 -22.01 2.52 -30.79
#